data_AF-A0A3C2E335-F1
#
_entry.id   AF-A0A3C2E335-F1
#
_cell.length_a   1.000
_cell.length_b   1.000
_cell.length_c   1.000
_cell.angle_alpha   90.00
_cell.angle_beta   90.00
_cell.angle_gamma   90.00
#
_symmetry.space_group_name_H-M   'P 1'
#
loop_
_entity.id
_entity.type
_entity.pdbx_description
1 polymer ?
#
loop_
_entity_poly.entity_id
_entity_poly.type
_entity_poly.pdbx_seq_one_letter_code
_entity_poly.pdbx_strand_id
1 'polypeptide(L)'
;MTTATIQQTIDDLRLSLTQYIEATYHISHPAIVQQRRELLSQIGGIFQAPYLESTPRYKSSKSYKEIQDLPQAALEALRTLSDPSAGKPVIYGSPYLHQLEALQETLSNGRNLMIMTGTGSGKTESFLLPILGKLAIEAREHPQAFHEHHAVRALVLYPMNALVNDQLGRLRTLFGDPRTIALFENWAKRPALFARYTSRTPYAGLRSARRDGSRLASIGEFFGEIEDAKRRFEADLVSEEDARAAELFATLQKRGKWPAKESVSDWLGKPPTPWAKRANRRTHDAELLTRHEVHTSPPDLLITNYSMLEYMMMRPIERPIFDATRKWLQARPDEKFLVVLDEAHLYRGAQGAEVGLLLRRLRERLGVPSERFQVICATASFSEEGKKNAGAFGAQLSGVPSDTFKPIKGEYLFRDPTARGTHADATALAAVDLDQFYSADPDERASAVASFLAFRKSSFAGDLDAKLYQALREYAPFNRLVNETMLAAVSLSELPEVVFDCAVPADVTEKAIGVLLALGSRAREKPGEASLLPCRIHSFFRGLPGLWICMNAECSDEKAEVPSPAGRLFSQPHERCTCCNAPVLEYFTCRHCGTSYARAYTNDVAHPRYLWAKEGERIETASGPLEALHPLDLLLEEPSSEDRARAAHYDLVSGQLNPDELGEQYRTVFLAPPRAPPAAGQGSFRAARPGQFAPCACCDKTAGYGQSSVQDHQTKGDQPFQALLGSQLRIQPPGPQAQSAFAPLRGRKVLIFSDSRQVAARLAGTLQNYSLRDAVRALLPLGYEILRQDADFSKTLVLNHAYLAVLVAAHKLGVRLRPQLGDAEALGEVEGPSPGPAPSGVELFQLQNSLSRCPERLMQAIFDALKHTNMGLDLEALAIATIAESPAQSAKILKLPNLPGIAESDEAKLAVCRAWLRCWTLDPGIWFSDMKDSWWQTKVDSHKGGFTAMNRVLVGPQARSVFKKQWLPTLMGMFTEPMT
;
A
#
# COMPACT_ATOMS: atom_id res chain seq x y z
N MET A 1 -26.52 9.77 -0.82
CA MET A 1 -25.31 9.39 -1.57
C MET A 1 -25.75 8.30 -2.52
N THR A 2 -25.78 8.58 -3.81
CA THR A 2 -25.99 7.56 -4.86
C THR A 2 -24.89 6.51 -4.74
N THR A 3 -25.23 5.25 -4.87
CA THR A 3 -24.30 4.13 -4.74
C THR A 3 -23.39 4.14 -5.96
N ALA A 4 -22.10 4.41 -5.71
CA ALA A 4 -21.12 4.51 -6.77
C ALA A 4 -21.02 3.18 -7.52
N THR A 5 -21.28 3.21 -8.83
CA THR A 5 -20.83 2.17 -9.75
C THR A 5 -19.32 1.96 -9.63
N ILE A 6 -18.81 0.85 -10.13
CA ILE A 6 -17.36 0.59 -10.21
C ILE A 6 -16.62 1.76 -10.86
N GLN A 7 -17.17 2.27 -11.97
CA GLN A 7 -16.59 3.37 -12.72
C GLN A 7 -16.56 4.66 -11.88
N GLN A 8 -17.68 5.00 -11.24
CA GLN A 8 -17.75 6.15 -10.32
C GLN A 8 -16.76 6.04 -9.17
N THR A 9 -16.59 4.84 -8.60
CA THR A 9 -15.60 4.61 -7.53
C THR A 9 -14.18 4.92 -8.02
N ILE A 10 -13.84 4.50 -9.23
CA ILE A 10 -12.51 4.73 -9.83
C ILE A 10 -12.33 6.20 -10.18
N ASP A 11 -13.37 6.86 -10.67
CA ASP A 11 -13.38 8.29 -10.95
C ASP A 11 -13.21 9.13 -9.69
N ASP A 12 -13.83 8.75 -8.58
CA ASP A 12 -13.66 9.42 -7.29
C ASP A 12 -12.23 9.26 -6.75
N LEU A 13 -11.62 8.07 -6.93
CA LEU A 13 -10.21 7.85 -6.58
C LEU A 13 -9.28 8.71 -7.44
N ARG A 14 -9.52 8.76 -8.75
CA ARG A 14 -8.80 9.63 -9.69
C ARG A 14 -8.92 11.10 -9.28
N LEU A 15 -10.15 11.56 -9.04
CA LEU A 15 -10.43 12.94 -8.64
C LEU A 15 -9.73 13.30 -7.32
N SER A 16 -9.73 12.38 -6.35
CA SER A 16 -9.04 12.56 -5.07
C SER A 16 -7.53 12.76 -5.26
N LEU A 17 -6.90 11.99 -6.16
CA LEU A 17 -5.48 12.13 -6.47
C LEU A 17 -5.20 13.44 -7.23
N THR A 18 -6.05 13.80 -8.20
CA THR A 18 -5.97 15.08 -8.92
C THR A 18 -6.03 16.25 -7.96
N GLN A 19 -7.03 16.29 -7.07
CA GLN A 19 -7.17 17.35 -6.06
C GLN A 19 -5.97 17.43 -5.13
N TYR A 20 -5.42 16.28 -4.70
CA TYR A 20 -4.19 16.25 -3.91
C TYR A 20 -3.01 16.90 -4.65
N ILE A 21 -2.81 16.55 -5.93
CA ILE A 21 -1.73 17.08 -6.76
C ILE A 21 -1.91 18.59 -6.96
N GLU A 22 -3.12 19.03 -7.32
CA GLU A 22 -3.42 20.45 -7.55
C GLU A 22 -3.23 21.29 -6.27
N ALA A 23 -3.60 20.74 -5.11
CA ALA A 23 -3.44 21.41 -3.81
C ALA A 23 -2.00 21.42 -3.29
N THR A 24 -1.20 20.39 -3.61
CA THR A 24 0.20 20.27 -3.14
C THR A 24 1.17 21.05 -4.01
N TYR A 25 0.99 20.99 -5.33
CA TYR A 25 1.88 21.58 -6.31
C TYR A 25 1.21 22.79 -6.95
N HIS A 26 1.17 23.90 -6.21
CA HIS A 26 0.47 25.10 -6.63
C HIS A 26 1.06 25.72 -7.91
N ILE A 27 0.18 26.21 -8.78
CA ILE A 27 0.50 26.95 -10.01
C ILE A 27 -0.40 28.19 -10.00
N SER A 28 0.17 29.37 -10.21
CA SER A 28 -0.59 30.63 -10.19
C SER A 28 -1.37 30.85 -11.49
N HIS A 29 -0.78 30.49 -12.64
CA HIS A 29 -1.30 30.88 -13.95
C HIS A 29 -2.46 29.99 -14.44
N PRO A 30 -3.66 30.54 -14.73
CA PRO A 30 -4.84 29.76 -15.10
C PRO A 30 -4.65 28.87 -16.34
N ALA A 31 -3.97 29.38 -17.38
CA ALA A 31 -3.74 28.61 -18.61
C ALA A 31 -2.91 27.33 -18.37
N ILE A 32 -1.89 27.40 -17.50
CA ILE A 32 -1.06 26.24 -17.15
C ILE A 32 -1.84 25.29 -16.23
N VAL A 33 -2.69 25.81 -15.33
CA VAL A 33 -3.60 24.99 -14.51
C VAL A 33 -4.53 24.16 -15.38
N GLN A 34 -5.10 24.76 -16.44
CA GLN A 34 -5.96 24.05 -17.39
C GLN A 34 -5.20 22.97 -18.16
N GLN A 35 -4.04 23.30 -18.76
CA GLN A 35 -3.21 22.31 -19.46
C GLN A 35 -2.80 21.15 -18.54
N ARG A 36 -2.44 21.44 -17.28
CA ARG A 36 -2.15 20.39 -16.29
C ARG A 36 -3.37 19.52 -16.04
N ARG A 37 -4.56 20.11 -15.86
CA ARG A 37 -5.79 19.35 -15.60
C ARG A 37 -6.13 18.40 -16.75
N GLU A 38 -5.91 18.83 -17.98
CA GLU A 38 -6.04 17.98 -19.18
C GLU A 38 -5.04 16.82 -19.17
N LEU A 39 -3.77 17.07 -18.85
CA LEU A 39 -2.76 16.00 -18.72
C LEU A 39 -3.11 15.00 -17.59
N LEU A 40 -3.68 15.48 -16.48
CA LEU A 40 -4.09 14.65 -15.36
C LEU A 40 -5.35 13.82 -15.66
N SER A 41 -6.23 14.29 -16.55
CA SER A 41 -7.47 13.61 -16.92
C SER A 41 -7.28 12.56 -18.03
N GLN A 42 -6.17 12.63 -18.77
CA GLN A 42 -5.82 11.68 -19.82
C GLN A 42 -5.34 10.32 -19.28
N ILE A 43 -5.71 9.25 -20.00
CA ILE A 43 -5.20 7.90 -19.77
C ILE A 43 -3.69 7.90 -20.01
N GLY A 44 -2.94 7.29 -19.10
CA GLY A 44 -1.48 7.33 -19.12
C GLY A 44 -0.87 8.56 -18.44
N GLY A 45 -1.68 9.52 -17.97
CA GLY A 45 -1.28 10.58 -17.05
C GLY A 45 -0.98 10.03 -15.66
N ILE A 46 -1.88 10.24 -14.71
CA ILE A 46 -1.78 9.72 -13.33
C ILE A 46 -2.55 8.41 -13.10
N PHE A 47 -3.28 7.93 -14.10
CA PHE A 47 -4.08 6.71 -14.02
C PHE A 47 -4.10 5.95 -15.36
N GLN A 48 -4.50 4.68 -15.32
CA GLN A 48 -4.80 3.86 -16.49
C GLN A 48 -6.28 3.47 -16.52
N ALA A 49 -6.77 3.07 -17.70
CA ALA A 49 -8.08 2.43 -17.79
C ALA A 49 -8.12 1.22 -16.84
N PRO A 50 -9.21 1.03 -16.08
CA PRO A 50 -9.33 -0.09 -15.16
C PRO A 50 -9.60 -1.39 -15.91
N TYR A 51 -9.04 -2.49 -15.40
CA TYR A 51 -9.20 -3.82 -15.99
C TYR A 51 -10.00 -4.74 -15.08
N LEU A 52 -10.89 -5.53 -15.66
CA LEU A 52 -11.63 -6.58 -15.00
C LEU A 52 -11.00 -7.93 -15.27
N GLU A 53 -10.76 -8.71 -14.22
CA GLU A 53 -10.28 -10.08 -14.30
C GLU A 53 -11.21 -10.99 -13.48
N SER A 54 -11.74 -12.04 -14.11
CA SER A 54 -12.50 -13.07 -13.40
C SER A 54 -11.59 -14.18 -12.90
N THR A 55 -11.88 -14.72 -11.71
CA THR A 55 -11.11 -15.84 -11.16
C THR A 55 -11.26 -17.06 -12.06
N PRO A 56 -10.17 -17.59 -12.63
CA PRO A 56 -10.29 -18.70 -13.56
C PRO A 56 -10.81 -19.98 -12.91
N ARG A 57 -11.70 -20.68 -13.63
CA ARG A 57 -12.18 -22.00 -13.25
C ARG A 57 -11.55 -23.03 -14.18
N TYR A 58 -11.11 -24.14 -13.61
CA TYR A 58 -10.47 -25.23 -14.34
C TYR A 58 -11.34 -26.47 -14.31
N LYS A 59 -11.24 -27.31 -15.34
CA LYS A 59 -11.93 -28.59 -15.39
C LYS A 59 -11.42 -29.53 -14.30
N SER A 60 -12.35 -30.10 -13.54
CA SER A 60 -12.06 -31.15 -12.57
C SER A 60 -11.96 -32.51 -13.27
N SER A 61 -11.07 -33.36 -12.78
CA SER A 61 -10.95 -34.76 -13.16
C SER A 61 -11.94 -35.64 -12.36
N LYS A 62 -11.83 -36.97 -12.54
CA LYS A 62 -12.54 -37.96 -11.72
C LYS A 62 -12.16 -37.85 -10.24
N SER A 63 -12.99 -38.38 -9.36
CA SER A 63 -12.65 -38.42 -7.93
C SER A 63 -11.46 -39.33 -7.66
N TYR A 64 -10.68 -39.06 -6.61
CA TYR A 64 -9.62 -39.97 -6.14
C TYR A 64 -10.11 -41.40 -5.86
N LYS A 65 -11.41 -41.60 -5.59
CA LYS A 65 -12.02 -42.94 -5.44
C LYS A 65 -12.05 -43.73 -6.76
N GLU A 66 -12.15 -43.05 -7.89
CA GLU A 66 -12.30 -43.63 -9.22
C GLU A 66 -10.98 -43.73 -10.00
N ILE A 67 -9.95 -42.98 -9.58
CA ILE A 67 -8.62 -43.02 -10.20
C ILE A 67 -7.91 -44.32 -9.82
N GLN A 68 -7.36 -45.02 -10.82
CA GLN A 68 -6.59 -46.26 -10.66
C GLN A 68 -5.13 -46.14 -11.14
N ASP A 69 -4.82 -45.14 -11.99
CA ASP A 69 -3.55 -45.03 -12.71
C ASP A 69 -2.43 -44.34 -11.91
N LEU A 70 -2.46 -44.45 -10.58
CA LEU A 70 -1.47 -43.87 -9.67
C LEU A 70 -0.95 -44.95 -8.71
N PRO A 71 0.29 -44.83 -8.20
CA PRO A 71 0.83 -45.78 -7.23
C PRO A 71 -0.10 -45.95 -6.02
N GLN A 72 -0.31 -47.19 -5.58
CA GLN A 72 -1.31 -47.54 -4.58
C GLN A 72 -1.09 -46.83 -3.24
N ALA A 73 0.17 -46.64 -2.82
CA ALA A 73 0.52 -45.88 -1.62
C ALA A 73 0.08 -44.41 -1.70
N ALA A 74 0.31 -43.76 -2.85
CA ALA A 74 -0.11 -42.39 -3.07
C ALA A 74 -1.64 -42.27 -3.11
N LEU A 75 -2.33 -43.19 -3.78
CA LEU A 75 -3.79 -43.21 -3.82
C LEU A 75 -4.42 -43.40 -2.43
N GLU A 76 -3.85 -44.26 -1.59
CA GLU A 76 -4.35 -44.47 -0.23
C GLU A 76 -4.24 -43.19 0.61
N ALA A 77 -3.11 -42.48 0.52
CA ALA A 77 -2.93 -41.18 1.19
C ALA A 77 -3.92 -40.13 0.67
N LEU A 78 -4.07 -39.99 -0.65
CA LEU A 78 -4.98 -39.02 -1.26
C LEU A 78 -6.45 -39.32 -0.93
N ARG A 79 -6.88 -40.59 -1.01
CA ARG A 79 -8.25 -41.01 -0.67
C ARG A 79 -8.57 -40.71 0.79
N THR A 80 -7.66 -41.06 1.71
CA THR A 80 -7.81 -40.80 3.15
C THR A 80 -7.99 -39.32 3.45
N LEU A 81 -7.23 -38.45 2.79
CA LEU A 81 -7.27 -37.01 3.00
C LEU A 81 -8.45 -36.31 2.31
N SER A 82 -9.02 -36.96 1.29
CA SER A 82 -10.18 -36.47 0.55
C SER A 82 -11.52 -36.94 1.11
N ASP A 83 -11.52 -37.92 2.01
CA ASP A 83 -12.74 -38.55 2.53
C ASP A 83 -13.49 -37.62 3.51
N PRO A 84 -14.75 -37.25 3.22
CA PRO A 84 -15.56 -36.45 4.13
C PRO A 84 -16.11 -37.24 5.33
N SER A 85 -16.02 -38.58 5.34
CA SER A 85 -16.60 -39.40 6.42
C SER A 85 -15.90 -39.20 7.77
N ALA A 86 -14.60 -38.90 7.74
CA ALA A 86 -13.74 -38.71 8.91
C ALA A 86 -13.59 -37.23 9.33
N GLY A 87 -14.56 -36.39 8.95
CA GLY A 87 -14.56 -34.95 9.19
C GLY A 87 -14.24 -34.12 7.95
N LYS A 88 -13.82 -32.86 8.12
CA LYS A 88 -13.57 -31.96 6.98
C LYS A 88 -12.40 -32.50 6.12
N PRO A 89 -12.58 -32.69 4.80
CA PRO A 89 -11.49 -33.09 3.91
C PRO A 89 -10.31 -32.10 3.94
N VAL A 90 -9.08 -32.62 3.94
CA VAL A 90 -7.85 -31.82 3.79
C VAL A 90 -7.65 -31.38 2.35
N ILE A 91 -7.99 -32.27 1.41
CA ILE A 91 -7.89 -32.04 -0.04
C ILE A 91 -9.28 -32.22 -0.67
N TYR A 92 -9.51 -31.62 -1.83
CA TYR A 92 -10.77 -31.77 -2.57
C TYR A 92 -10.91 -33.21 -3.10
N GLY A 93 -12.15 -33.71 -3.16
CA GLY A 93 -12.46 -35.08 -3.62
C GLY A 93 -12.07 -35.39 -5.07
N SER A 94 -12.01 -34.35 -5.91
CA SER A 94 -11.59 -34.43 -7.31
C SER A 94 -10.53 -33.37 -7.58
N PRO A 95 -9.32 -33.76 -8.03
CA PRO A 95 -8.31 -32.78 -8.46
C PRO A 95 -8.68 -32.16 -9.80
N TYR A 96 -8.12 -30.99 -10.11
CA TYR A 96 -8.12 -30.47 -11.48
C TYR A 96 -7.36 -31.40 -12.43
N LEU A 97 -7.68 -31.36 -13.73
CA LEU A 97 -6.99 -32.20 -14.74
C LEU A 97 -5.47 -32.00 -14.70
N HIS A 98 -4.98 -30.76 -14.59
CA HIS A 98 -3.55 -30.47 -14.51
C HIS A 98 -2.88 -30.95 -13.21
N GLN A 99 -3.64 -31.05 -12.11
CA GLN A 99 -3.14 -31.62 -10.85
C GLN A 99 -2.99 -33.14 -10.96
N LEU A 100 -3.97 -33.80 -11.61
CA LEU A 100 -3.88 -35.23 -11.89
C LEU A 100 -2.74 -35.55 -12.86
N GLU A 101 -2.59 -34.77 -13.93
CA GLU A 101 -1.47 -34.91 -14.87
C GLU A 101 -0.13 -34.73 -14.13
N ALA A 102 0.00 -33.71 -13.27
CA ALA A 102 1.22 -33.52 -12.48
C ALA A 102 1.53 -34.71 -11.55
N LEU A 103 0.51 -35.32 -10.93
CA LEU A 103 0.66 -36.54 -10.13
C LEU A 103 1.16 -37.73 -10.97
N GLN A 104 0.52 -38.00 -12.10
CA GLN A 104 0.89 -39.11 -12.99
C GLN A 104 2.31 -38.94 -13.53
N GLU A 105 2.63 -37.74 -14.00
CA GLU A 105 3.93 -37.45 -14.62
C GLU A 105 5.07 -37.45 -13.61
N THR A 106 4.82 -37.01 -12.37
CA THR A 106 5.84 -37.04 -11.31
C THR A 106 6.05 -38.44 -10.76
N LEU A 107 4.96 -39.13 -10.41
CA LEU A 107 5.01 -40.38 -9.63
C LEU A 107 5.17 -41.63 -10.49
N SER A 108 4.46 -41.71 -11.62
CA SER A 108 4.46 -42.90 -12.47
C SER A 108 5.54 -42.81 -13.56
N ASN A 109 5.66 -41.66 -14.22
CA ASN A 109 6.60 -41.48 -15.34
C ASN A 109 7.95 -40.89 -14.93
N GLY A 110 8.04 -40.32 -13.72
CA GLY A 110 9.28 -39.76 -13.18
C GLY A 110 9.84 -38.58 -14.00
N ARG A 111 8.99 -37.81 -14.69
CA ARG A 111 9.36 -36.67 -15.53
C ARG A 111 9.62 -35.40 -14.71
N ASN A 112 10.32 -34.45 -15.34
CA ASN A 112 10.44 -33.08 -14.84
C ASN A 112 9.24 -32.27 -15.33
N LEU A 113 8.75 -31.31 -14.54
CA LEU A 113 7.52 -30.59 -14.86
C LEU A 113 7.75 -29.10 -15.03
N MET A 114 7.10 -28.52 -16.04
CA MET A 114 6.88 -27.07 -16.16
C MET A 114 5.39 -26.80 -15.96
N ILE A 115 4.97 -26.48 -14.74
CA ILE A 115 3.59 -26.17 -14.40
C ILE A 115 3.32 -24.70 -14.75
N MET A 116 2.54 -24.47 -15.79
CA MET A 116 2.27 -23.16 -16.39
C MET A 116 0.78 -22.82 -16.27
N THR A 117 0.27 -22.76 -15.04
CA THR A 117 -1.15 -22.46 -14.75
C THR A 117 -1.29 -21.13 -14.01
N GLY A 118 -2.42 -20.43 -14.21
CA GLY A 118 -2.64 -19.09 -13.66
C GLY A 118 -2.62 -19.03 -12.12
N THR A 119 -2.54 -17.83 -11.54
CA THR A 119 -2.68 -17.67 -10.07
C THR A 119 -4.05 -18.18 -9.61
N GLY A 120 -4.10 -18.84 -8.45
CA GLY A 120 -5.35 -19.44 -7.94
C GLY A 120 -5.80 -20.75 -8.61
N SER A 121 -5.06 -21.30 -9.58
CA SER A 121 -5.36 -22.57 -10.25
C SER A 121 -5.12 -23.84 -9.42
N GLY A 122 -4.70 -23.70 -8.16
CA GLY A 122 -4.19 -24.82 -7.37
C GLY A 122 -2.80 -25.31 -7.83
N LYS A 123 -1.93 -24.40 -8.28
CA LYS A 123 -0.49 -24.68 -8.53
C LYS A 123 0.19 -25.39 -7.37
N THR A 124 -0.06 -24.92 -6.15
CA THR A 124 0.52 -25.50 -4.92
C THR A 124 0.22 -26.99 -4.80
N GLU A 125 -1.02 -27.41 -5.04
CA GLU A 125 -1.40 -28.83 -5.00
C GLU A 125 -0.72 -29.64 -6.12
N SER A 126 -0.40 -28.99 -7.25
CA SER A 126 0.27 -29.64 -8.39
C SER A 126 1.72 -30.02 -8.10
N PHE A 127 2.32 -29.58 -6.99
CA PHE A 127 3.63 -30.06 -6.52
C PHE A 127 3.60 -30.62 -5.09
N LEU A 128 2.72 -30.14 -4.19
CA LEU A 128 2.60 -30.71 -2.84
C LEU A 128 2.01 -32.13 -2.84
N LEU A 129 1.00 -32.40 -3.68
CA LEU A 129 0.43 -33.74 -3.77
C LEU A 129 1.41 -34.75 -4.36
N PRO A 130 2.20 -34.43 -5.41
CA PRO A 130 3.32 -35.26 -5.81
C PRO A 130 4.38 -35.46 -4.71
N ILE A 131 4.72 -34.44 -3.91
CA ILE A 131 5.64 -34.64 -2.77
C ILE A 131 5.05 -35.64 -1.77
N LEU A 132 3.79 -35.46 -1.36
CA LEU A 132 3.11 -36.40 -0.44
C LEU A 132 3.08 -37.82 -1.02
N GLY A 133 2.74 -37.96 -2.31
CA GLY A 133 2.72 -39.23 -3.01
C GLY A 133 4.09 -39.92 -3.03
N LYS A 134 5.16 -39.17 -3.34
CA LYS A 134 6.53 -39.68 -3.29
C LYS A 134 6.91 -40.20 -1.89
N LEU A 135 6.61 -39.42 -0.85
CA LEU A 135 6.89 -39.83 0.52
C LEU A 135 6.08 -41.06 0.94
N ALA A 136 4.81 -41.13 0.53
CA ALA A 136 3.92 -42.26 0.81
C ALA A 136 4.41 -43.55 0.15
N ILE A 137 4.87 -43.48 -1.11
CA ILE A 137 5.46 -44.61 -1.84
C ILE A 137 6.65 -45.17 -1.07
N GLU A 138 7.64 -44.34 -0.72
CA GLU A 138 8.81 -44.81 0.01
C GLU A 138 8.46 -45.34 1.42
N ALA A 139 7.57 -44.66 2.14
CA ALA A 139 7.17 -45.07 3.49
C ALA A 139 6.46 -46.44 3.50
N ARG A 140 5.68 -46.76 2.46
CA ARG A 140 4.96 -48.04 2.37
C ARG A 140 5.79 -49.16 1.76
N GLU A 141 6.53 -48.87 0.69
CA GLU A 141 7.30 -49.88 -0.04
C GLU A 141 8.65 -50.17 0.63
N HIS A 142 9.21 -49.18 1.33
CA HIS A 142 10.50 -49.27 2.00
C HIS A 142 10.46 -48.70 3.43
N PRO A 143 9.59 -49.25 4.31
CA PRO A 143 9.30 -48.68 5.63
C PRO A 143 10.53 -48.60 6.53
N GLN A 144 11.41 -49.60 6.50
CA GLN A 144 12.64 -49.61 7.30
C GLN A 144 13.61 -48.51 6.83
N ALA A 145 13.79 -48.34 5.52
CA ALA A 145 14.65 -47.30 4.98
C ALA A 145 14.10 -45.90 5.30
N PHE A 146 12.78 -45.72 5.19
CA PHE A 146 12.13 -44.48 5.58
C PHE A 146 12.33 -44.18 7.07
N HIS A 147 12.20 -45.19 7.93
CA HIS A 147 12.40 -45.09 9.38
C HIS A 147 13.83 -44.69 9.75
N GLU A 148 14.83 -45.39 9.21
CA GLU A 148 16.24 -45.25 9.59
C GLU A 148 16.90 -44.00 9.00
N HIS A 149 16.51 -43.59 7.79
CA HIS A 149 17.11 -42.46 7.09
C HIS A 149 16.31 -41.16 7.25
N HIS A 150 16.76 -40.30 8.17
CA HIS A 150 16.37 -38.89 8.21
C HIS A 150 17.17 -38.10 7.14
N ALA A 151 16.50 -37.75 6.05
CA ALA A 151 17.10 -37.14 4.86
C ALA A 151 16.11 -36.24 4.14
N VAL A 152 16.61 -35.24 3.42
CA VAL A 152 15.78 -34.38 2.56
C VAL A 152 15.42 -35.16 1.30
N ARG A 153 14.15 -35.54 1.16
CA ARG A 153 13.60 -36.25 0.00
C ARG A 153 13.03 -35.27 -1.03
N ALA A 154 12.48 -34.16 -0.55
CA ALA A 154 11.98 -33.06 -1.35
C ALA A 154 12.44 -31.70 -0.82
N LEU A 155 12.87 -30.82 -1.73
CA LEU A 155 13.29 -29.45 -1.46
C LEU A 155 12.40 -28.46 -2.20
N VAL A 156 11.78 -27.51 -1.51
CA VAL A 156 11.00 -26.44 -2.14
C VAL A 156 11.72 -25.11 -1.98
N LEU A 157 12.04 -24.47 -3.11
CA LEU A 157 12.68 -23.17 -3.18
C LEU A 157 11.67 -22.10 -3.58
N TYR A 158 11.48 -21.14 -2.67
CA TYR A 158 10.71 -19.94 -2.92
C TYR A 158 11.63 -18.74 -3.17
N PRO A 159 11.21 -17.77 -4.00
CA PRO A 159 12.00 -16.56 -4.26
C PRO A 159 11.98 -15.59 -3.06
N MET A 160 10.93 -15.65 -2.23
CA MET A 160 10.72 -14.74 -1.11
C MET A 160 10.28 -15.46 0.17
N ASN A 161 10.75 -14.96 1.32
CA ASN A 161 10.36 -15.47 2.65
C ASN A 161 8.86 -15.33 2.96
N ALA A 162 8.15 -14.41 2.31
CA ALA A 162 6.71 -14.23 2.50
C ALA A 162 5.95 -15.46 2.02
N LEU A 163 6.23 -15.91 0.79
CA LEU A 163 5.63 -17.10 0.19
C LEU A 163 5.88 -18.36 1.04
N VAL A 164 7.09 -18.52 1.58
CA VAL A 164 7.41 -19.61 2.50
C VAL A 164 6.45 -19.65 3.71
N ASN A 165 6.10 -18.49 4.28
CA ASN A 165 5.21 -18.42 5.45
C ASN A 165 3.75 -18.64 5.07
N ASP A 166 3.35 -18.19 3.89
CA ASP A 166 1.99 -18.40 3.39
C ASP A 166 1.72 -19.87 3.13
N GLN A 167 2.73 -20.60 2.63
CA GLN A 167 2.64 -22.03 2.34
C GLN A 167 2.83 -22.92 3.56
N LEU A 168 3.45 -22.42 4.64
CA LEU A 168 3.62 -23.17 5.89
C LEU A 168 2.27 -23.62 6.47
N GLY A 169 1.23 -22.79 6.33
CA GLY A 169 -0.11 -23.15 6.81
C GLY A 169 -0.67 -24.35 6.07
N ARG A 170 -0.49 -24.41 4.75
CA ARG A 170 -0.94 -25.54 3.94
C ARG A 170 -0.20 -26.83 4.30
N LEU A 171 1.11 -26.73 4.53
CA LEU A 171 1.94 -27.88 4.95
C LEU A 171 1.52 -28.42 6.32
N ARG A 172 1.23 -27.55 7.29
CA ARG A 172 0.70 -27.97 8.60
C ARG A 172 -0.62 -28.70 8.48
N THR A 173 -1.52 -28.21 7.62
CA THR A 173 -2.80 -28.89 7.37
C THR A 173 -2.64 -30.19 6.58
N LEU A 174 -1.57 -30.35 5.78
CA LEU A 174 -1.36 -31.56 4.98
C LEU A 174 -0.57 -32.63 5.73
N PHE A 175 0.63 -32.30 6.22
CA PHE A 175 1.55 -33.22 6.89
C PHE A 175 1.30 -33.32 8.40
N GLY A 176 0.69 -32.30 9.01
CA GLY A 176 0.32 -32.29 10.42
C GLY A 176 -1.11 -32.77 10.71
N ASP A 177 -1.88 -33.16 9.69
CA ASP A 177 -3.21 -33.76 9.92
C ASP A 177 -3.04 -35.14 10.60
N PRO A 178 -3.84 -35.44 11.64
CA PRO A 178 -3.75 -36.73 12.35
C PRO A 178 -3.86 -37.94 11.43
N ARG A 179 -4.61 -37.86 10.33
CA ARG A 179 -4.73 -38.95 9.35
C ARG A 179 -3.42 -39.18 8.61
N THR A 180 -2.72 -38.12 8.22
CA THR A 180 -1.41 -38.24 7.58
C THR A 180 -0.39 -38.82 8.54
N ILE A 181 -0.33 -38.30 9.78
CA ILE A 181 0.58 -38.82 10.82
C ILE A 181 0.35 -40.32 11.04
N ALA A 182 -0.91 -40.72 11.23
CA ALA A 182 -1.28 -42.12 11.45
C ALA A 182 -0.89 -43.03 10.27
N LEU A 183 -1.06 -42.59 9.02
CA LEU A 183 -0.65 -43.38 7.85
C LEU A 183 0.86 -43.65 7.86
N PHE A 184 1.67 -42.61 8.03
CA PHE A 184 3.14 -42.75 8.03
C PHE A 184 3.66 -43.51 9.25
N GLU A 185 3.06 -43.35 10.42
CA GLU A 185 3.40 -44.13 11.60
C GLU A 185 3.03 -45.61 11.46
N ASN A 186 1.90 -45.90 10.84
CA ASN A 186 1.49 -47.28 10.57
C ASN A 186 2.47 -47.96 9.59
N TRP A 187 2.85 -47.27 8.53
CA TRP A 187 3.77 -47.81 7.51
C TRP A 187 5.23 -47.85 8.00
N ALA A 188 5.77 -46.75 8.48
CA ALA A 188 7.21 -46.55 8.72
C ALA A 188 7.58 -46.19 10.17
N LYS A 189 6.64 -46.32 11.13
CA LYS A 189 6.87 -46.08 12.57
C LYS A 189 7.37 -44.67 12.94
N ARG A 190 7.19 -43.70 12.05
CA ARG A 190 7.42 -42.27 12.29
C ARG A 190 6.59 -41.41 11.33
N PRO A 191 6.24 -40.17 11.69
CA PRO A 191 5.62 -39.25 10.76
C PRO A 191 6.58 -38.79 9.65
N ALA A 192 6.00 -38.30 8.56
CA ALA A 192 6.73 -37.53 7.55
C ALA A 192 7.08 -36.14 8.10
N LEU A 193 8.37 -35.82 8.16
CA LEU A 193 8.90 -34.61 8.75
C LEU A 193 8.99 -33.50 7.70
N PHE A 194 8.51 -32.31 8.04
CA PHE A 194 8.77 -31.10 7.26
C PHE A 194 9.40 -30.00 8.10
N ALA A 195 10.17 -29.13 7.46
CA ALA A 195 10.73 -27.96 8.13
C ALA A 195 10.83 -26.75 7.22
N ARG A 196 10.61 -25.58 7.82
CA ARG A 196 10.98 -24.30 7.23
C ARG A 196 12.39 -23.92 7.66
N TYR A 197 13.27 -23.64 6.71
CA TYR A 197 14.63 -23.20 6.98
C TYR A 197 14.90 -21.83 6.35
N THR A 198 14.74 -20.75 7.12
CA THR A 198 14.91 -19.37 6.64
C THR A 198 15.61 -18.52 7.69
N SER A 199 15.76 -17.21 7.43
CA SER A 199 16.19 -16.24 8.44
C SER A 199 15.24 -16.13 9.64
N ARG A 200 13.99 -16.62 9.52
CA ARG A 200 13.00 -16.68 10.63
C ARG A 200 13.03 -17.98 11.42
N THR A 201 13.79 -18.99 11.00
CA THR A 201 13.94 -20.23 11.77
C THR A 201 14.86 -19.93 12.96
N PRO A 202 14.40 -20.16 14.21
CA PRO A 202 15.16 -19.86 15.43
C PRO A 202 16.60 -20.41 15.40
N TYR A 203 17.50 -19.69 16.07
CA TYR A 203 18.95 -19.91 16.18
C TYR A 203 19.78 -19.53 14.95
N ALA A 204 20.46 -18.38 14.99
CA ALA A 204 21.59 -18.11 14.09
C ALA A 204 22.89 -18.66 14.73
N GLY A 205 23.32 -19.85 14.31
CA GLY A 205 24.53 -20.51 14.83
C GLY A 205 24.25 -21.46 16.00
N LEU A 206 25.27 -21.72 16.83
CA LEU A 206 25.20 -22.70 17.91
C LEU A 206 24.14 -22.36 18.96
N ARG A 207 23.49 -23.41 19.46
CA ARG A 207 22.49 -23.38 20.52
C ARG A 207 23.15 -23.17 21.89
N SER A 208 22.49 -22.43 22.79
CA SER A 208 22.97 -22.19 24.16
C SER A 208 21.80 -21.81 25.07
N ALA A 209 21.90 -22.08 26.37
CA ALA A 209 20.84 -21.77 27.34
C ALA A 209 20.31 -20.32 27.27
N ARG A 210 21.22 -19.34 27.12
CA ARG A 210 20.85 -17.92 26.97
C ARG A 210 20.06 -17.65 25.69
N ARG A 211 20.48 -18.26 24.57
CA ARG A 211 19.81 -18.09 23.28
C ARG A 211 18.44 -18.76 23.28
N ASP A 212 18.31 -19.95 23.87
CA ASP A 212 17.03 -20.64 24.03
C ASP A 212 16.01 -19.75 24.75
N GLY A 213 16.40 -19.17 25.89
CA GLY A 213 15.54 -18.25 26.65
C GLY A 213 15.05 -17.08 25.79
N SER A 214 15.96 -16.37 25.10
CA SER A 214 15.58 -15.21 24.29
C SER A 214 14.83 -15.55 22.98
N ARG A 215 15.18 -16.66 22.31
CA ARG A 215 14.68 -16.97 20.95
C ARG A 215 13.41 -17.81 20.95
N LEU A 216 13.15 -18.54 22.03
CA LEU A 216 11.94 -19.35 22.18
C LEU A 216 10.87 -18.69 23.07
N ALA A 217 11.20 -17.61 23.81
CA ALA A 217 10.25 -16.89 24.67
C ALA A 217 8.92 -16.61 23.96
N SER A 218 8.96 -15.95 22.80
CA SER A 218 7.75 -15.64 22.01
C SER A 218 6.93 -16.86 21.58
N ILE A 219 7.55 -18.03 21.42
CA ILE A 219 6.82 -19.27 21.11
C ILE A 219 6.13 -19.79 22.37
N GLY A 220 6.79 -19.70 23.53
CA GLY A 220 6.21 -20.05 24.82
C GLY A 220 5.07 -19.14 25.24
N GLU A 221 5.30 -17.82 25.21
CA GLU A 221 4.31 -16.80 25.57
C GLU A 221 3.05 -16.89 24.68
N PHE A 222 3.19 -17.22 23.40
CA PHE A 222 2.05 -17.32 22.51
C PHE A 222 1.47 -18.75 22.45
N PHE A 223 2.21 -19.74 21.97
CA PHE A 223 1.68 -21.08 21.76
C PHE A 223 1.66 -21.91 23.04
N GLY A 224 2.69 -21.80 23.89
CA GLY A 224 2.75 -22.54 25.15
C GLY A 224 1.63 -22.15 26.10
N GLU A 225 1.44 -20.85 26.34
CA GLU A 225 0.40 -20.34 27.24
C GLU A 225 -1.01 -20.66 26.75
N ILE A 226 -1.29 -20.54 25.45
CA ILE A 226 -2.59 -20.91 24.88
C ILE A 226 -2.87 -22.41 25.07
N GLU A 227 -1.87 -23.28 24.85
CA GLU A 227 -2.03 -24.74 25.02
C GLU A 227 -2.20 -25.13 26.49
N ASP A 228 -1.45 -24.50 27.41
CA ASP A 228 -1.60 -24.71 28.84
C ASP A 228 -2.95 -24.24 29.37
N ALA A 229 -3.42 -23.08 28.89
CA ALA A 229 -4.75 -22.53 29.20
C ALA A 229 -5.86 -23.48 28.72
N LYS A 230 -5.74 -23.99 27.50
CA LYS A 230 -6.64 -25.01 26.97
C LYS A 230 -6.65 -26.27 27.85
N ARG A 231 -5.49 -26.77 28.29
CA ARG A 231 -5.41 -27.94 29.18
C ARG A 231 -6.10 -27.68 30.52
N ARG A 232 -5.97 -26.48 31.09
CA ARG A 232 -6.70 -26.08 32.31
C ARG A 232 -8.22 -26.08 32.08
N PHE A 233 -8.67 -25.51 30.96
CA PHE A 233 -10.07 -25.52 30.56
C PHE A 233 -10.64 -26.95 30.41
N GLU A 234 -9.90 -27.85 29.74
CA GLU A 234 -10.28 -29.25 29.58
C GLU A 234 -10.24 -30.05 30.91
N ALA A 235 -9.54 -29.56 31.92
CA ALA A 235 -9.48 -30.14 33.26
C ALA A 235 -10.51 -29.53 34.24
N ASP A 236 -11.55 -28.86 33.72
CA ASP A 236 -12.60 -28.17 34.49
C ASP A 236 -12.10 -27.06 35.44
N LEU A 237 -10.90 -26.52 35.21
CA LEU A 237 -10.40 -25.32 35.87
C LEU A 237 -10.88 -24.10 35.06
N VAL A 238 -12.13 -23.68 35.29
CA VAL A 238 -12.82 -22.72 34.40
C VAL A 238 -12.50 -21.26 34.76
N SER A 239 -11.75 -20.59 33.88
CA SER A 239 -11.71 -19.13 33.77
C SER A 239 -12.22 -18.68 32.40
N GLU A 240 -12.77 -17.46 32.30
CA GLU A 240 -13.23 -16.91 31.01
C GLU A 240 -12.06 -16.78 30.01
N GLU A 241 -10.86 -16.52 30.51
CA GLU A 241 -9.64 -16.42 29.70
C GLU A 241 -9.21 -17.78 29.13
N ASP A 242 -9.25 -18.85 29.94
CA ASP A 242 -8.90 -20.19 29.48
C ASP A 242 -9.89 -20.72 28.43
N ALA A 243 -11.18 -20.40 28.56
CA ALA A 243 -12.20 -20.72 27.54
C ALA A 243 -11.92 -20.01 26.20
N ARG A 244 -11.57 -18.71 26.25
CA ARG A 244 -11.16 -17.94 25.05
C ARG A 244 -9.89 -18.50 24.42
N ALA A 245 -8.92 -18.93 25.23
CA ALA A 245 -7.69 -19.55 24.75
C ALA A 245 -7.97 -20.89 24.04
N ALA A 246 -8.87 -21.71 24.58
CA ALA A 246 -9.29 -22.96 23.95
C ALA A 246 -9.98 -22.73 22.59
N GLU A 247 -10.84 -21.73 22.48
CA GLU A 247 -11.47 -21.33 21.21
C GLU A 247 -10.43 -20.80 20.20
N LEU A 248 -9.47 -19.99 20.67
CA LEU A 248 -8.39 -19.47 19.85
C LEU A 248 -7.49 -20.60 19.33
N PHE A 249 -7.14 -21.57 20.18
CA PHE A 249 -6.40 -22.78 19.78
C PHE A 249 -7.12 -23.51 18.64
N ALA A 250 -8.40 -23.82 18.81
CA ALA A 250 -9.19 -24.53 17.80
C ALA A 250 -9.25 -23.74 16.47
N THR A 251 -9.37 -22.41 16.56
CA THR A 251 -9.37 -21.51 15.40
C THR A 251 -8.02 -21.51 14.68
N LEU A 252 -6.91 -21.43 15.41
CA LEU A 252 -5.55 -21.44 14.85
C LEU A 252 -5.23 -22.79 14.19
N GLN A 253 -5.62 -23.90 14.82
CA GLN A 253 -5.45 -25.24 14.28
C GLN A 253 -6.24 -25.40 12.97
N LYS A 254 -7.53 -25.02 12.96
CA LYS A 254 -8.39 -25.06 11.77
C LYS A 254 -7.86 -24.23 10.60
N ARG A 255 -7.09 -23.16 10.88
CA ARG A 255 -6.46 -22.28 9.87
C ARG A 255 -5.04 -22.70 9.47
N GLY A 256 -4.52 -23.82 10.00
CA GLY A 256 -3.13 -24.25 9.78
C GLY A 256 -2.09 -23.30 10.38
N LYS A 257 -2.47 -22.45 11.33
CA LYS A 257 -1.57 -21.48 11.99
C LYS A 257 -0.94 -22.04 13.26
N TRP A 258 -1.45 -23.15 13.79
CA TRP A 258 -0.84 -23.90 14.88
C TRP A 258 0.32 -24.79 14.39
N PRO A 259 1.48 -24.86 15.08
CA PRO A 259 2.56 -25.78 14.75
C PRO A 259 2.11 -27.24 14.71
N ALA A 260 2.61 -28.04 13.76
CA ALA A 260 2.34 -29.48 13.70
C ALA A 260 3.26 -30.26 14.66
N LYS A 261 3.08 -29.97 15.94
CA LYS A 261 3.75 -30.56 17.10
C LYS A 261 2.73 -31.38 17.90
N GLU A 262 3.16 -32.45 18.55
CA GLU A 262 2.31 -33.22 19.48
C GLU A 262 1.81 -32.33 20.63
N SER A 263 2.74 -31.60 21.25
CA SER A 263 2.46 -30.52 22.20
C SER A 263 3.57 -29.49 22.11
N VAL A 264 3.20 -28.22 21.94
CA VAL A 264 4.18 -27.13 21.89
C VAL A 264 4.74 -26.85 23.29
N SER A 265 3.91 -26.92 24.33
CA SER A 265 4.30 -26.73 25.74
C SER A 265 5.27 -27.81 26.21
N ASP A 266 4.97 -29.09 25.92
CA ASP A 266 5.84 -30.21 26.32
C ASP A 266 7.12 -30.26 25.49
N TRP A 267 7.07 -29.82 24.23
CA TRP A 267 8.25 -29.65 23.39
C TRP A 267 9.16 -28.54 23.93
N LEU A 268 8.61 -27.36 24.27
CA LEU A 268 9.36 -26.27 24.90
C LEU A 268 10.02 -26.74 26.21
N GLY A 269 9.28 -27.50 27.01
CA GLY A 269 9.72 -28.04 28.29
C GLY A 269 9.81 -26.97 29.38
N LYS A 270 9.38 -27.30 30.60
CA LYS A 270 9.39 -26.41 31.77
C LYS A 270 10.44 -26.84 32.80
N PRO A 271 10.91 -25.92 33.68
CA PRO A 271 11.68 -26.31 34.86
C PRO A 271 10.96 -27.42 35.64
N PRO A 272 11.66 -28.47 36.14
CA PRO A 272 13.11 -28.60 36.26
C PRO A 272 13.83 -29.25 35.05
N THR A 273 13.16 -29.45 33.91
CA THR A 273 13.77 -30.10 32.73
C THR A 273 15.08 -29.41 32.33
N PRO A 274 16.22 -30.11 32.22
CA PRO A 274 17.48 -29.50 31.79
C PRO A 274 17.33 -28.83 30.42
N TRP A 275 17.91 -27.64 30.23
CA TRP A 275 17.75 -26.86 28.99
C TRP A 275 18.17 -27.66 27.73
N ALA A 276 19.18 -28.53 27.83
CA ALA A 276 19.64 -29.36 26.72
C ALA A 276 18.59 -30.39 26.24
N LYS A 277 17.64 -30.77 27.11
CA LYS A 277 16.53 -31.68 26.78
C LYS A 277 15.27 -30.95 26.30
N ARG A 278 15.21 -29.63 26.44
CA ARG A 278 14.11 -28.77 25.97
C ARG A 278 14.17 -28.57 24.46
N ALA A 279 13.04 -28.23 23.83
CA ALA A 279 12.91 -27.90 22.42
C ALA A 279 13.54 -28.93 21.46
N ASN A 280 13.49 -30.22 21.82
CA ASN A 280 13.97 -31.32 20.99
C ASN A 280 12.78 -32.05 20.36
N ARG A 281 12.99 -32.61 19.17
CA ARG A 281 11.97 -33.36 18.42
C ARG A 281 11.35 -34.47 19.29
N ARG A 282 10.02 -34.53 19.35
CA ARG A 282 9.26 -35.63 19.96
C ARG A 282 8.91 -36.70 18.93
N THR A 283 8.38 -37.85 19.37
CA THR A 283 8.12 -39.01 18.51
C THR A 283 7.08 -38.73 17.43
N HIS A 284 5.99 -38.05 17.80
CA HIS A 284 4.83 -37.78 16.93
C HIS A 284 4.87 -36.39 16.27
N ASP A 285 6.00 -35.68 16.36
CA ASP A 285 6.15 -34.36 15.73
C ASP A 285 6.28 -34.50 14.21
N ALA A 286 5.45 -33.78 13.45
CA ALA A 286 5.58 -33.67 12.00
C ALA A 286 6.36 -32.42 11.55
N GLU A 287 6.35 -31.34 12.35
CA GLU A 287 7.07 -30.09 12.07
C GLU A 287 8.33 -29.92 12.92
N LEU A 288 9.45 -29.59 12.28
CA LEU A 288 10.67 -29.15 12.95
C LEU A 288 10.71 -27.61 12.99
N LEU A 289 10.64 -27.03 14.19
CA LEU A 289 10.52 -25.59 14.37
C LEU A 289 11.86 -24.87 14.38
N THR A 290 12.93 -25.55 14.79
CA THR A 290 14.23 -24.94 15.08
C THR A 290 15.34 -25.50 14.18
N ARG A 291 16.42 -24.72 14.00
CA ARG A 291 17.54 -25.17 13.15
C ARG A 291 18.24 -26.41 13.69
N HIS A 292 18.40 -26.54 15.02
CA HIS A 292 19.08 -27.71 15.60
C HIS A 292 18.26 -28.99 15.44
N GLU A 293 16.93 -28.92 15.48
CA GLU A 293 16.08 -30.06 15.14
C GLU A 293 16.35 -30.53 13.70
N VAL A 294 16.43 -29.59 12.75
CA VAL A 294 16.73 -29.88 11.35
C VAL A 294 18.15 -30.43 11.16
N HIS A 295 19.13 -29.96 11.94
CA HIS A 295 20.52 -30.46 11.89
C HIS A 295 20.62 -31.91 12.40
N THR A 296 19.92 -32.23 13.50
CA THR A 296 19.96 -33.55 14.14
C THR A 296 19.07 -34.56 13.42
N SER A 297 17.95 -34.12 12.88
CA SER A 297 16.97 -34.96 12.17
C SER A 297 16.55 -34.24 10.90
N PRO A 298 17.33 -34.35 9.80
CA PRO A 298 16.96 -33.74 8.54
C PRO A 298 15.52 -34.13 8.13
N PRO A 299 14.67 -33.16 7.75
CA PRO A 299 13.28 -33.39 7.41
C PRO A 299 13.15 -34.07 6.04
N ASP A 300 12.05 -34.79 5.82
CA ASP A 300 11.70 -35.38 4.53
C ASP A 300 11.38 -34.29 3.49
N LEU A 301 10.74 -33.20 3.93
CA LEU A 301 10.41 -32.02 3.14
C LEU A 301 11.07 -30.76 3.72
N LEU A 302 12.00 -30.16 2.99
CA LEU A 302 12.66 -28.91 3.38
C LEU A 302 12.13 -27.74 2.54
N ILE A 303 11.67 -26.68 3.19
CA ILE A 303 11.27 -25.43 2.53
C ILE A 303 12.24 -24.31 2.87
N THR A 304 12.78 -23.66 1.86
CA THR A 304 13.75 -22.57 2.01
C THR A 304 13.65 -21.58 0.84
N ASN A 305 14.55 -20.61 0.80
CA ASN A 305 14.76 -19.73 -0.36
C ASN A 305 16.18 -19.92 -0.91
N TYR A 306 16.43 -19.47 -2.14
CA TYR A 306 17.72 -19.68 -2.81
C TYR A 306 18.90 -19.09 -2.03
N SER A 307 18.77 -17.86 -1.48
CA SER A 307 19.84 -17.22 -0.71
C SER A 307 20.18 -18.02 0.55
N MET A 308 19.16 -18.56 1.23
CA MET A 308 19.34 -19.36 2.42
C MET A 308 19.97 -20.72 2.07
N LEU A 309 19.54 -21.37 0.98
CA LEU A 309 20.19 -22.59 0.49
C LEU A 309 21.68 -22.35 0.19
N GLU A 310 22.02 -21.23 -0.45
CA GLU A 310 23.41 -20.85 -0.69
C GLU A 310 24.21 -20.72 0.61
N TYR A 311 23.67 -20.04 1.62
CA TYR A 311 24.30 -19.99 2.94
C TYR A 311 24.44 -21.38 3.59
N MET A 312 23.43 -22.25 3.47
CA MET A 312 23.50 -23.62 4.01
C MET A 312 24.62 -24.43 3.36
N MET A 313 24.84 -24.26 2.05
CA MET A 313 25.89 -24.97 1.31
C MET A 313 27.31 -24.55 1.73
N MET A 314 27.49 -23.31 2.18
CA MET A 314 28.80 -22.77 2.58
C MET A 314 29.15 -23.03 4.05
N ARG A 315 28.16 -23.09 4.93
CA ARG A 315 28.40 -23.11 6.38
C ARG A 315 28.59 -24.53 6.94
N PRO A 316 29.57 -24.76 7.83
CA PRO A 316 29.81 -26.09 8.41
C PRO A 316 28.64 -26.65 9.22
N ILE A 317 27.87 -25.80 9.91
CA ILE A 317 26.80 -26.22 10.82
C ILE A 317 25.64 -26.92 10.08
N GLU A 318 25.44 -26.66 8.78
CA GLU A 318 24.41 -27.34 7.97
C GLU A 318 24.91 -28.59 7.21
N ARG A 319 26.20 -28.91 7.28
CA ARG A 319 26.76 -30.12 6.63
C ARG A 319 26.00 -31.43 6.95
N PRO A 320 25.56 -31.69 8.20
CA PRO A 320 24.84 -32.92 8.54
C PRO A 320 23.59 -33.16 7.69
N ILE A 321 22.89 -32.09 7.29
CA ILE A 321 21.68 -32.18 6.44
C ILE A 321 22.03 -32.82 5.10
N PHE A 322 23.07 -32.31 4.44
CA PHE A 322 23.49 -32.76 3.12
C PHE A 322 24.19 -34.12 3.18
N ASP A 323 24.96 -34.39 4.23
CA ASP A 323 25.66 -35.67 4.40
C ASP A 323 24.67 -36.81 4.65
N ALA A 324 23.66 -36.61 5.51
CA ALA A 324 22.60 -37.59 5.72
C ALA A 324 21.77 -37.82 4.45
N THR A 325 21.46 -36.75 3.71
CA THR A 325 20.72 -36.84 2.44
C THR A 325 21.52 -37.60 1.38
N ARG A 326 22.83 -37.33 1.26
CA ARG A 326 23.73 -38.09 0.37
C ARG A 326 23.81 -39.57 0.76
N LYS A 327 23.90 -39.88 2.05
CA LYS A 327 23.92 -41.26 2.55
C LYS A 327 22.63 -42.01 2.17
N TRP A 328 21.47 -41.38 2.30
CA TRP A 328 20.19 -41.94 1.84
C TRP A 328 20.19 -42.20 0.32
N LEU A 329 20.61 -41.22 -0.49
CA LEU A 329 20.69 -41.36 -1.95
C LEU A 329 21.63 -42.48 -2.41
N GLN A 330 22.71 -42.72 -1.66
CA GLN A 330 23.64 -43.83 -1.90
C GLN A 330 23.04 -45.18 -1.50
N ALA A 331 22.32 -45.24 -0.37
CA ALA A 331 21.63 -46.45 0.08
C ALA A 331 20.43 -46.81 -0.81
N ARG A 332 19.86 -45.83 -1.52
CA ARG A 332 18.65 -45.96 -2.33
C ARG A 332 18.92 -45.53 -3.78
N PRO A 333 19.50 -46.39 -4.63
CA PRO A 333 19.87 -46.03 -6.00
C PRO A 333 18.68 -45.73 -6.91
N ASP A 334 17.50 -46.30 -6.62
CA ASP A 334 16.27 -46.09 -7.40
C ASP A 334 15.55 -44.78 -7.03
N GLU A 335 15.95 -44.14 -5.92
CA GLU A 335 15.30 -42.92 -5.46
C GLU A 335 15.81 -41.68 -6.21
N LYS A 336 14.86 -40.79 -6.51
CA LYS A 336 15.12 -39.46 -7.07
C LYS A 336 15.07 -38.38 -5.99
N PHE A 337 15.94 -37.39 -6.08
CA PHE A 337 15.88 -36.17 -5.26
C PHE A 337 14.95 -35.16 -5.94
N LEU A 338 13.86 -34.78 -5.28
CA LEU A 338 12.85 -33.89 -5.85
C LEU A 338 13.11 -32.44 -5.46
N VAL A 339 13.22 -31.55 -6.44
CA VAL A 339 13.34 -30.10 -6.24
C VAL A 339 12.14 -29.39 -6.87
N VAL A 340 11.51 -28.53 -6.09
CA VAL A 340 10.45 -27.65 -6.55
C VAL A 340 10.96 -26.22 -6.59
N LEU A 341 10.82 -25.57 -7.74
CA LEU A 341 11.08 -24.15 -7.94
C LEU A 341 9.75 -23.44 -8.12
N ASP A 342 9.25 -22.80 -7.07
CA ASP A 342 8.03 -22.01 -7.16
C ASP A 342 8.31 -20.60 -7.69
N GLU A 343 7.34 -20.05 -8.41
CA GLU A 343 7.45 -18.80 -9.17
C GLU A 343 8.70 -18.72 -10.05
N ALA A 344 8.94 -19.78 -10.82
CA ALA A 344 10.17 -19.96 -11.58
C ALA A 344 10.47 -18.80 -12.55
N HIS A 345 9.46 -18.07 -13.02
CA HIS A 345 9.63 -16.90 -13.91
C HIS A 345 10.40 -15.73 -13.27
N LEU A 346 10.50 -15.69 -11.93
CA LEU A 346 11.31 -14.69 -11.23
C LEU A 346 12.81 -14.97 -11.36
N TYR A 347 13.20 -16.22 -11.58
CA TYR A 347 14.60 -16.62 -11.76
C TYR A 347 15.06 -16.39 -13.21
N ARG A 348 15.18 -15.12 -13.61
CA ARG A 348 15.66 -14.70 -14.94
C ARG A 348 16.84 -13.74 -14.85
N GLY A 349 17.57 -13.58 -15.96
CA GLY A 349 18.78 -12.75 -16.00
C GLY A 349 19.86 -13.24 -15.03
N ALA A 350 20.56 -12.32 -14.37
CA ALA A 350 21.64 -12.63 -13.44
C ALA A 350 21.17 -13.54 -12.28
N GLN A 351 20.00 -13.24 -11.70
CA GLN A 351 19.44 -14.05 -10.61
C GLN A 351 19.15 -15.49 -11.04
N GLY A 352 18.62 -15.68 -12.26
CA GLY A 352 18.40 -17.02 -12.83
C GLY A 352 19.69 -17.82 -13.01
N ALA A 353 20.76 -17.17 -13.46
CA ALA A 353 22.07 -17.79 -13.61
C ALA A 353 22.65 -18.24 -12.25
N GLU A 354 22.54 -17.40 -11.21
CA GLU A 354 22.99 -17.74 -9.85
C GLU A 354 22.26 -18.97 -9.29
N VAL A 355 20.93 -18.98 -9.38
CA VAL A 355 20.10 -20.13 -8.94
C VAL A 355 20.47 -21.38 -9.73
N GLY A 356 20.69 -21.26 -11.04
CA GLY A 356 21.10 -22.39 -11.85
C GLY A 356 22.46 -22.98 -11.49
N LEU A 357 23.44 -22.15 -11.16
CA LEU A 357 24.73 -22.63 -10.66
C LEU A 357 24.60 -23.23 -9.25
N LEU A 358 23.76 -22.64 -8.39
CA LEU A 358 23.48 -23.16 -7.06
C LEU A 358 22.89 -24.59 -7.09
N LEU A 359 21.93 -24.86 -7.98
CA LEU A 359 21.33 -26.19 -8.11
C LEU A 359 22.32 -27.23 -8.64
N ARG A 360 23.20 -26.84 -9.57
CA ARG A 360 24.29 -27.72 -10.05
C ARG A 360 25.27 -28.07 -8.92
N ARG A 361 25.66 -27.08 -8.11
CA ARG A 361 26.49 -27.30 -6.90
C ARG A 361 25.80 -28.19 -5.87
N LEU A 362 24.49 -28.03 -5.67
CA LEU A 362 23.70 -28.89 -4.78
C LEU A 362 23.72 -30.34 -5.28
N ARG A 363 23.47 -30.56 -6.57
CA ARG A 363 23.48 -31.88 -7.20
C ARG A 363 24.83 -32.58 -7.03
N GLU A 364 25.92 -31.87 -7.28
CA GLU A 364 27.29 -32.37 -7.09
C GLU A 364 27.60 -32.70 -5.63
N ARG A 365 27.21 -31.82 -4.69
CA ARG A 365 27.38 -32.05 -3.24
C ARG A 365 26.68 -33.31 -2.76
N LEU A 366 25.46 -33.55 -3.26
CA LEU A 366 24.65 -34.74 -2.96
C LEU A 366 25.12 -35.99 -3.71
N GLY A 367 25.96 -35.84 -4.75
CA GLY A 367 26.44 -36.95 -5.57
C GLY A 367 25.35 -37.60 -6.43
N VAL A 368 24.38 -36.81 -6.91
CA VAL A 368 23.22 -37.31 -7.68
C VAL A 368 23.41 -37.03 -9.17
N PRO A 369 23.24 -38.01 -10.06
CA PRO A 369 23.31 -37.78 -11.50
C PRO A 369 22.04 -37.05 -12.01
N SER A 370 22.08 -36.46 -13.21
CA SER A 370 20.97 -35.66 -13.76
C SER A 370 19.64 -36.42 -13.83
N GLU A 371 19.70 -37.72 -14.10
CA GLU A 371 18.54 -38.60 -14.32
C GLU A 371 17.78 -38.87 -13.01
N ARG A 372 18.47 -38.68 -11.87
CA ARG A 372 17.92 -38.83 -10.52
C ARG A 372 17.61 -37.49 -9.84
N PHE A 373 17.80 -36.38 -10.55
CA PHE A 373 17.49 -35.04 -10.08
C PHE A 373 16.17 -34.58 -10.69
N GLN A 374 15.06 -34.85 -9.99
CA GLN A 374 13.72 -34.55 -10.49
C GLN A 374 13.32 -33.13 -10.12
N VAL A 375 12.78 -32.37 -11.08
CA VAL A 375 12.52 -30.94 -10.94
C VAL A 375 11.11 -30.60 -11.34
N ILE A 376 10.41 -29.87 -10.48
CA ILE A 376 9.11 -29.27 -10.77
C ILE A 376 9.27 -27.74 -10.71
N CYS A 377 9.11 -27.08 -11.85
CA CYS A 377 9.07 -25.64 -11.93
C CYS A 377 7.60 -25.19 -12.02
N ALA A 378 7.14 -24.40 -11.05
CA ALA A 378 5.81 -23.81 -11.07
C ALA A 378 5.90 -22.32 -11.44
N THR A 379 5.07 -21.89 -12.39
CA THR A 379 5.04 -20.49 -12.84
C THR A 379 3.63 -20.08 -13.29
N ALA A 380 3.25 -18.85 -12.99
CA ALA A 380 2.01 -18.26 -13.47
C ALA A 380 2.14 -17.59 -14.85
N SER A 381 3.35 -17.15 -15.21
CA SER A 381 3.52 -16.08 -16.19
C SER A 381 4.59 -16.44 -17.23
N PHE A 382 4.16 -17.03 -18.34
CA PHE A 382 4.95 -17.12 -19.56
C PHE A 382 4.16 -16.55 -20.74
N SER A 383 4.87 -15.80 -21.60
CA SER A 383 4.38 -15.49 -22.95
C SER A 383 4.20 -16.79 -23.74
N GLU A 384 3.46 -16.74 -24.85
CA GLU A 384 3.30 -17.92 -25.73
C GLU A 384 4.66 -18.45 -26.23
N GLU A 385 5.63 -17.56 -26.49
CA GLU A 385 7.00 -17.95 -26.79
C GLU A 385 7.70 -18.62 -25.59
N GLY A 386 7.53 -18.07 -24.39
CA GLY A 386 8.02 -18.68 -23.15
C GLY A 386 7.43 -20.07 -22.90
N LYS A 387 6.16 -20.29 -23.24
CA LYS A 387 5.50 -21.61 -23.14
C LYS A 387 6.09 -22.62 -24.12
N LYS A 388 6.49 -22.19 -25.33
CA LYS A 388 7.17 -23.05 -26.31
C LYS A 388 8.57 -23.45 -25.84
N ASN A 389 9.29 -22.51 -25.21
CA ASN A 389 10.66 -22.71 -24.74
C ASN A 389 10.76 -23.13 -23.26
N ALA A 390 9.65 -23.52 -22.62
CA ALA A 390 9.59 -23.79 -21.18
C ALA A 390 10.55 -24.92 -20.75
N GLY A 391 10.69 -25.97 -21.56
CA GLY A 391 11.64 -27.06 -21.29
C GLY A 391 13.10 -26.62 -21.32
N ALA A 392 13.46 -25.72 -22.25
CA ALA A 392 14.80 -25.14 -22.32
C ALA A 392 15.08 -24.22 -21.12
N PHE A 393 14.11 -23.41 -20.71
CA PHE A 393 14.20 -22.59 -19.50
C PHE A 393 14.40 -23.45 -18.25
N GLY A 394 13.58 -24.49 -18.07
CA GLY A 394 13.71 -25.43 -16.96
C GLY A 394 15.09 -26.11 -16.93
N ALA A 395 15.58 -26.55 -18.09
CA ALA A 395 16.90 -27.17 -18.24
C ALA A 395 18.05 -26.23 -17.87
N GLN A 396 18.01 -24.98 -18.34
CA GLN A 396 19.02 -23.98 -17.98
C GLN A 396 19.03 -23.70 -16.48
N LEU A 397 17.83 -23.57 -15.90
CA LEU A 397 17.65 -23.26 -14.48
C LEU A 397 18.06 -24.42 -13.56
N SER A 398 17.86 -25.68 -13.93
CA SER A 398 18.15 -26.81 -13.02
C SER A 398 19.37 -27.65 -13.39
N GLY A 399 19.88 -27.54 -14.61
CA GLY A 399 20.99 -28.35 -15.11
C GLY A 399 20.62 -29.79 -15.45
N VAL A 400 19.36 -30.03 -15.84
CA VAL A 400 18.86 -31.33 -16.36
C VAL A 400 18.49 -31.20 -17.86
N PRO A 401 18.42 -32.30 -18.63
CA PRO A 401 18.10 -32.24 -20.06
C PRO A 401 16.69 -31.68 -20.36
N SER A 402 16.54 -30.90 -21.43
CA SER A 402 15.28 -30.19 -21.74
C SER A 402 14.13 -31.09 -22.19
N ASP A 403 14.44 -32.23 -22.80
CA ASP A 403 13.51 -33.26 -23.25
C ASP A 403 12.81 -34.00 -22.10
N THR A 404 13.38 -33.93 -20.89
CA THR A 404 12.77 -34.52 -19.69
C THR A 404 11.61 -33.69 -19.13
N PHE A 405 11.45 -32.43 -19.56
CA PHE A 405 10.40 -31.53 -19.08
C PHE A 405 9.08 -31.72 -19.82
N LYS A 406 8.02 -32.03 -19.08
CA LYS A 406 6.64 -32.03 -19.54
C LYS A 406 5.96 -30.69 -19.18
N PRO A 407 5.45 -29.93 -20.17
CA PRO A 407 4.62 -28.77 -19.88
C PRO A 407 3.24 -29.22 -19.38
N ILE A 408 2.83 -28.70 -18.23
CA ILE A 408 1.51 -28.92 -17.61
C ILE A 408 0.72 -27.61 -17.70
N LYS A 409 -0.44 -27.64 -18.35
CA LYS A 409 -1.32 -26.47 -18.57
C LYS A 409 -2.69 -26.72 -17.96
N GLY A 410 -3.34 -25.68 -17.49
CA GLY A 410 -4.69 -25.76 -16.95
C GLY A 410 -5.71 -25.68 -18.07
N GLU A 411 -6.68 -26.60 -18.09
CA GLU A 411 -7.83 -26.51 -18.97
C GLU A 411 -8.95 -25.70 -18.32
N TYR A 412 -9.32 -24.59 -18.96
CA TYR A 412 -10.42 -23.76 -18.48
C TYR A 412 -11.77 -24.45 -18.59
N LEU A 413 -12.63 -24.19 -17.61
CA LEU A 413 -14.03 -24.57 -17.61
C LEU A 413 -14.85 -23.41 -18.17
N PHE A 414 -14.97 -23.36 -19.49
CA PHE A 414 -15.82 -22.39 -20.18
C PHE A 414 -17.30 -22.66 -19.90
N ARG A 415 -18.09 -21.58 -19.92
CA ARG A 415 -19.54 -21.64 -19.80
C ARG A 415 -20.20 -21.49 -21.17
N ASP A 416 -21.28 -22.22 -21.38
CA ASP A 416 -22.13 -22.14 -22.57
C ASP A 416 -23.58 -21.88 -22.15
N PRO A 417 -24.39 -21.15 -22.95
CA PRO A 417 -24.05 -20.50 -24.24
C PRO A 417 -23.24 -19.19 -24.07
N THR A 418 -22.66 -18.66 -25.17
CA THR A 418 -21.76 -17.47 -25.19
C THR A 418 -22.08 -16.40 -26.26
N ALA A 419 -23.31 -16.41 -26.79
CA ALA A 419 -23.78 -15.39 -27.72
C ALA A 419 -23.72 -13.97 -27.12
N ARG A 420 -23.53 -12.96 -27.99
CA ARG A 420 -23.60 -11.55 -27.60
C ARG A 420 -25.02 -11.15 -27.21
N GLY A 421 -25.12 -10.19 -26.29
CA GLY A 421 -26.39 -9.63 -25.85
C GLY A 421 -27.01 -8.69 -26.87
N THR A 422 -28.33 -8.77 -27.00
CA THR A 422 -29.13 -7.93 -27.90
C THR A 422 -29.43 -6.55 -27.28
N HIS A 423 -30.08 -5.67 -28.04
CA HIS A 423 -30.57 -4.39 -27.52
C HIS A 423 -31.61 -4.57 -26.38
N ALA A 424 -32.43 -5.63 -26.44
CA ALA A 424 -33.39 -5.94 -25.38
C ALA A 424 -32.70 -6.37 -24.08
N ASP A 425 -31.62 -7.14 -24.19
CA ASP A 425 -30.78 -7.55 -23.07
C ASP A 425 -30.16 -6.34 -22.35
N ALA A 426 -29.53 -5.46 -23.12
CA ALA A 426 -28.89 -4.26 -22.59
C ALA A 426 -29.91 -3.34 -21.90
N THR A 427 -31.08 -3.14 -22.50
CA THR A 427 -32.16 -2.33 -21.93
C THR A 427 -32.71 -2.94 -20.64
N ALA A 428 -32.94 -4.26 -20.61
CA ALA A 428 -33.44 -4.94 -19.41
C ALA A 428 -32.47 -4.86 -18.23
N LEU A 429 -31.16 -4.94 -18.50
CA LEU A 429 -30.11 -4.76 -17.49
C LEU A 429 -30.00 -3.30 -17.04
N ALA A 430 -29.97 -2.35 -17.97
CA ALA A 430 -29.83 -0.93 -17.66
C ALA A 430 -31.02 -0.35 -16.89
N ALA A 431 -32.18 -1.03 -16.90
CA ALA A 431 -33.35 -0.67 -16.12
C ALA A 431 -33.24 -1.04 -14.62
N VAL A 432 -32.23 -1.82 -14.21
CA VAL A 432 -32.02 -2.20 -12.80
C VAL A 432 -31.44 -1.01 -12.03
N ASP A 433 -32.13 -0.60 -10.97
CA ASP A 433 -31.66 0.44 -10.06
C ASP A 433 -30.62 -0.15 -9.08
N LEU A 434 -29.35 0.20 -9.30
CA LEU A 434 -28.25 -0.26 -8.45
C LEU A 434 -28.31 0.33 -7.03
N ASP A 435 -28.94 1.49 -6.83
CA ASP A 435 -29.05 2.10 -5.51
C ASP A 435 -29.99 1.28 -4.62
N GLN A 436 -31.14 0.90 -5.18
CA GLN A 436 -32.06 -0.02 -4.51
C GLN A 436 -31.44 -1.41 -4.32
N PHE A 437 -30.65 -1.89 -5.30
CA PHE A 437 -29.98 -3.19 -5.22
C PHE A 437 -28.89 -3.29 -4.12
N TYR A 438 -28.26 -2.17 -3.76
CA TYR A 438 -27.29 -2.12 -2.66
C TYR A 438 -27.88 -1.67 -1.32
N SER A 439 -29.20 -1.42 -1.27
CA SER A 439 -29.88 -1.06 -0.03
C SER A 439 -29.71 -2.11 1.06
N ALA A 440 -29.73 -1.66 2.32
CA ALA A 440 -29.75 -2.57 3.47
C ALA A 440 -31.07 -3.36 3.53
N ASP A 441 -32.16 -2.79 3.00
CA ASP A 441 -33.49 -3.41 2.99
C ASP A 441 -33.53 -4.58 1.98
N PRO A 442 -33.86 -5.81 2.41
CA PRO A 442 -34.06 -6.95 1.50
C PRO A 442 -35.16 -6.73 0.46
N ASP A 443 -36.22 -5.98 0.78
CA ASP A 443 -37.39 -5.84 -0.09
C ASP A 443 -37.11 -4.86 -1.24
N GLU A 444 -36.43 -3.74 -0.94
CA GLU A 444 -35.92 -2.82 -1.97
C GLU A 444 -34.99 -3.52 -2.96
N ARG A 445 -34.11 -4.40 -2.45
CA ARG A 445 -33.20 -5.20 -3.29
C ARG A 445 -33.93 -6.17 -4.21
N ALA A 446 -34.97 -6.83 -3.70
CA ALA A 446 -35.77 -7.75 -4.49
C ALA A 446 -36.56 -7.01 -5.58
N SER A 447 -37.10 -5.82 -5.26
CA SER A 447 -37.80 -4.95 -6.19
C SER A 447 -36.89 -4.48 -7.34
N ALA A 448 -35.66 -4.07 -7.03
CA ALA A 448 -34.69 -3.56 -8.00
C ALA A 448 -34.42 -4.51 -9.18
N VAL A 449 -34.44 -5.82 -8.94
CA VAL A 449 -34.14 -6.85 -9.96
C VAL A 449 -35.37 -7.58 -10.48
N ALA A 450 -36.57 -7.25 -9.99
CA ALA A 450 -37.80 -7.96 -10.34
C ALA A 450 -38.09 -7.93 -11.86
N SER A 451 -37.87 -6.78 -12.50
CA SER A 451 -38.02 -6.60 -13.95
C SER A 451 -37.06 -7.48 -14.74
N PHE A 452 -35.78 -7.54 -14.34
CA PHE A 452 -34.77 -8.38 -14.96
C PHE A 452 -35.05 -9.87 -14.77
N LEU A 453 -35.47 -10.28 -13.57
CA LEU A 453 -35.87 -11.66 -13.31
C LEU A 453 -37.04 -12.07 -14.22
N ALA A 454 -38.08 -11.24 -14.31
CA ALA A 454 -39.23 -11.47 -15.19
C ALA A 454 -38.84 -11.56 -16.67
N PHE A 455 -37.90 -10.72 -17.12
CA PHE A 455 -37.32 -10.79 -18.48
C PHE A 455 -36.62 -12.12 -18.75
N ARG A 456 -35.91 -12.69 -17.75
CA ARG A 456 -35.23 -13.98 -17.89
C ARG A 456 -36.22 -15.15 -17.87
N LYS A 457 -37.05 -15.28 -16.82
CA LYS A 457 -38.16 -16.25 -16.66
C LYS A 457 -39.13 -15.77 -15.57
N SER A 458 -40.39 -16.20 -15.62
CA SER A 458 -41.42 -15.74 -14.67
C SER A 458 -41.27 -16.22 -13.22
N SER A 459 -40.55 -17.33 -12.95
CA SER A 459 -40.29 -17.78 -11.57
C SER A 459 -38.95 -18.53 -11.41
N PHE A 460 -38.29 -18.25 -10.28
CA PHE A 460 -37.07 -18.92 -9.82
C PHE A 460 -37.23 -19.26 -8.33
N ALA A 461 -36.68 -20.41 -7.90
CA ALA A 461 -36.81 -20.89 -6.52
C ALA A 461 -35.64 -20.43 -5.64
N GLY A 462 -35.91 -20.23 -4.34
CA GLY A 462 -34.90 -19.88 -3.34
C GLY A 462 -34.92 -18.40 -2.92
N ASP A 463 -33.88 -17.98 -2.21
CA ASP A 463 -33.65 -16.59 -1.84
C ASP A 463 -33.18 -15.76 -3.06
N LEU A 464 -33.01 -14.45 -2.87
CA LEU A 464 -32.61 -13.55 -3.96
C LEU A 464 -31.30 -14.00 -4.64
N ASP A 465 -30.31 -14.43 -3.85
CA ASP A 465 -29.00 -14.83 -4.34
C ASP A 465 -29.10 -16.11 -5.22
N ALA A 466 -29.93 -17.08 -4.80
CA ALA A 466 -30.24 -18.29 -5.58
C ALA A 466 -31.07 -18.01 -6.84
N LYS A 467 -32.01 -17.07 -6.78
CA LYS A 467 -32.78 -16.62 -7.96
C LYS A 467 -31.86 -15.99 -9.01
N LEU A 468 -30.95 -15.12 -8.59
CA LEU A 468 -29.95 -14.51 -9.47
C LEU A 468 -29.00 -15.56 -10.06
N TYR A 469 -28.59 -16.57 -9.27
CA TYR A 469 -27.79 -17.69 -9.75
C TYR A 469 -28.48 -18.43 -10.91
N GLN A 470 -29.75 -18.80 -10.73
CA GLN A 470 -30.51 -19.52 -11.75
C GLN A 470 -30.77 -18.66 -13.00
N ALA A 471 -30.99 -17.35 -12.83
CA ALA A 471 -31.21 -16.43 -13.94
C ALA A 471 -29.94 -16.24 -14.81
N LEU A 472 -28.76 -16.18 -14.19
CA LEU A 472 -27.49 -15.87 -14.84
C LEU A 472 -26.72 -17.09 -15.36
N ARG A 473 -26.85 -18.28 -14.77
CA ARG A 473 -26.06 -19.48 -15.16
C ARG A 473 -26.21 -19.87 -16.65
N GLU A 474 -27.40 -19.66 -17.20
CA GLU A 474 -27.77 -19.94 -18.59
C GLU A 474 -27.83 -18.67 -19.45
N TYR A 475 -27.28 -17.55 -18.97
CA TYR A 475 -27.37 -16.27 -19.65
C TYR A 475 -26.15 -16.01 -20.53
N ALA A 476 -26.36 -16.01 -21.84
CA ALA A 476 -25.28 -15.98 -22.83
C ALA A 476 -24.33 -14.77 -22.71
N PRO A 477 -24.82 -13.52 -22.56
CA PRO A 477 -23.96 -12.35 -22.41
C PRO A 477 -23.11 -12.40 -21.13
N PHE A 478 -23.68 -12.90 -20.04
CA PHE A 478 -22.97 -13.08 -18.77
C PHE A 478 -21.89 -14.18 -18.85
N ASN A 479 -22.21 -15.31 -19.49
CA ASN A 479 -21.25 -16.39 -19.70
C ASN A 479 -20.09 -15.96 -20.62
N ARG A 480 -20.38 -15.15 -21.64
CA ARG A 480 -19.37 -14.52 -22.50
C ARG A 480 -18.47 -13.58 -21.69
N LEU A 481 -19.04 -12.68 -20.89
CA LEU A 481 -18.29 -11.81 -19.98
C LEU A 481 -17.33 -12.60 -19.08
N VAL A 482 -17.82 -13.68 -18.45
CA VAL A 482 -17.01 -14.54 -17.57
C VAL A 482 -15.89 -15.22 -18.34
N ASN A 483 -16.17 -15.79 -19.52
CA ASN A 483 -15.17 -16.52 -20.30
C ASN A 483 -14.05 -15.60 -20.79
N GLU A 484 -14.38 -14.42 -21.31
CA GLU A 484 -13.40 -13.46 -21.85
C GLU A 484 -12.52 -12.88 -20.74
N THR A 485 -13.13 -12.46 -19.62
CA THR A 485 -12.40 -11.92 -18.46
C THR A 485 -11.64 -12.98 -17.66
N MET A 486 -11.89 -14.27 -17.91
CA MET A 486 -11.13 -15.39 -17.34
C MET A 486 -9.84 -15.67 -18.13
N LEU A 487 -9.82 -15.36 -19.43
CA LEU A 487 -8.65 -15.57 -20.29
C LEU A 487 -7.58 -14.50 -20.06
N ALA A 488 -8.01 -13.25 -19.94
CA ALA A 488 -7.15 -12.10 -19.68
C ALA A 488 -7.92 -11.01 -18.93
N ALA A 489 -7.17 -10.09 -18.32
CA ALA A 489 -7.76 -8.87 -17.79
C ALA A 489 -8.22 -7.98 -18.96
N VAL A 490 -9.50 -7.62 -19.00
CA VAL A 490 -10.10 -6.83 -20.09
C VAL A 490 -10.43 -5.42 -19.58
N SER A 491 -10.14 -4.39 -20.38
CA SER A 491 -10.47 -3.01 -20.00
C SER A 491 -11.98 -2.83 -19.83
N LEU A 492 -12.42 -2.12 -18.79
CA LEU A 492 -13.86 -1.85 -18.59
C LEU A 492 -14.48 -1.10 -19.78
N SER A 493 -13.71 -0.28 -20.50
CA SER A 493 -14.15 0.43 -21.70
C SER A 493 -14.38 -0.48 -22.91
N GLU A 494 -13.73 -1.65 -22.95
CA GLU A 494 -13.82 -2.60 -24.07
C GLU A 494 -14.92 -3.66 -23.83
N LEU A 495 -15.31 -3.89 -22.57
CA LEU A 495 -16.30 -4.89 -22.19
C LEU A 495 -17.66 -4.74 -22.91
N PRO A 496 -18.21 -3.53 -23.12
CA PRO A 496 -19.44 -3.36 -23.89
C PRO A 496 -19.43 -4.03 -25.26
N GLU A 497 -18.36 -3.85 -26.04
CA GLU A 497 -18.21 -4.40 -27.39
C GLU A 497 -17.95 -5.92 -27.38
N VAL A 498 -17.37 -6.42 -26.29
CA VAL A 498 -17.15 -7.85 -26.09
C VAL A 498 -18.46 -8.56 -25.78
N VAL A 499 -19.30 -7.99 -24.91
CA VAL A 499 -20.49 -8.63 -24.35
C VAL A 499 -21.77 -8.39 -25.15
N PHE A 500 -21.96 -7.20 -25.71
CA PHE A 500 -23.14 -6.79 -26.45
C PHE A 500 -22.84 -6.55 -27.93
N ASP A 501 -23.88 -6.50 -28.76
CA ASP A 501 -23.74 -6.12 -30.16
C ASP A 501 -23.49 -4.61 -30.32
N CYS A 502 -22.66 -4.24 -31.31
CA CYS A 502 -22.28 -2.85 -31.62
C CYS A 502 -23.45 -1.92 -32.03
N ALA A 503 -24.66 -2.45 -32.19
CA ALA A 503 -25.86 -1.68 -32.52
C ALA A 503 -26.53 -1.03 -31.30
N VAL A 504 -26.03 -1.28 -30.08
CA VAL A 504 -26.59 -0.72 -28.84
C VAL A 504 -25.87 0.59 -28.45
N PRO A 505 -26.58 1.64 -27.99
CA PRO A 505 -25.95 2.85 -27.48
C PRO A 505 -24.97 2.60 -26.31
N ALA A 506 -23.84 3.31 -26.32
CA ALA A 506 -22.75 3.12 -25.37
C ALA A 506 -23.19 3.31 -23.91
N ASP A 507 -23.98 4.35 -23.64
CA ASP A 507 -24.47 4.69 -22.29
C ASP A 507 -25.35 3.59 -21.68
N VAL A 508 -26.14 2.89 -22.51
CA VAL A 508 -26.96 1.75 -22.09
C VAL A 508 -26.08 0.54 -21.78
N THR A 509 -25.11 0.25 -22.65
CA THR A 509 -24.22 -0.90 -22.47
C THR A 509 -23.29 -0.76 -21.26
N GLU A 510 -22.78 0.43 -20.97
CA GLU A 510 -21.95 0.69 -19.78
C GLU A 510 -22.72 0.41 -18.48
N LYS A 511 -23.96 0.92 -18.40
CA LYS A 511 -24.86 0.63 -17.27
C LYS A 511 -25.17 -0.86 -17.17
N ALA A 512 -25.45 -1.52 -18.29
CA ALA A 512 -25.74 -2.94 -18.34
C ALA A 512 -24.55 -3.80 -17.84
N ILE A 513 -23.32 -3.44 -18.20
CA ILE A 513 -22.11 -4.09 -17.66
C ILE A 513 -22.04 -3.89 -16.15
N GLY A 514 -22.21 -2.66 -15.65
CA GLY A 514 -22.22 -2.38 -14.21
C GLY A 514 -23.22 -3.24 -13.45
N VAL A 515 -24.43 -3.42 -13.99
CA VAL A 515 -25.47 -4.29 -13.43
C VAL A 515 -25.06 -5.76 -13.49
N LEU A 516 -24.53 -6.26 -14.62
CA LEU A 516 -24.05 -7.65 -14.71
C LEU A 516 -22.99 -7.98 -13.67
N LEU A 517 -22.06 -7.06 -13.42
CA LEU A 517 -21.03 -7.22 -12.40
C LEU A 517 -21.66 -7.26 -11.00
N ALA A 518 -22.59 -6.35 -10.71
CA ALA A 518 -23.30 -6.31 -9.43
C ALA A 518 -24.08 -7.61 -9.17
N LEU A 519 -24.92 -8.03 -10.12
CA LEU A 519 -25.72 -9.25 -10.02
C LEU A 519 -24.84 -10.50 -9.92
N GLY A 520 -23.82 -10.61 -10.77
CA GLY A 520 -22.90 -11.75 -10.80
C GLY A 520 -22.06 -11.89 -9.53
N SER A 521 -21.67 -10.77 -8.91
CA SER A 521 -20.90 -10.77 -7.66
C SER A 521 -21.70 -11.29 -6.47
N ARG A 522 -23.04 -11.20 -6.54
CA ARG A 522 -23.97 -11.62 -5.48
C ARG A 522 -24.59 -12.99 -5.70
N ALA A 523 -24.83 -13.37 -6.96
CA ALA A 523 -25.44 -14.63 -7.35
C ALA A 523 -24.69 -15.87 -6.81
N ARG A 524 -25.33 -16.64 -5.93
CA ARG A 524 -24.76 -17.84 -5.27
C ARG A 524 -25.79 -18.97 -5.29
N GLU A 525 -25.34 -20.21 -5.45
CA GLU A 525 -26.24 -21.37 -5.41
C GLU A 525 -26.68 -21.68 -3.98
N LYS A 526 -25.75 -21.60 -3.01
CA LYS A 526 -26.03 -21.79 -1.58
C LYS A 526 -25.37 -20.71 -0.73
N PRO A 527 -25.93 -20.39 0.46
CA PRO A 527 -25.29 -19.49 1.40
C PRO A 527 -23.86 -19.94 1.74
N GLY A 528 -22.88 -19.05 1.53
CA GLY A 528 -21.47 -19.31 1.82
C GLY A 528 -20.64 -19.90 0.68
N GLU A 529 -21.24 -20.29 -0.45
CA GLU A 529 -20.51 -20.70 -1.65
C GLU A 529 -19.98 -19.48 -2.43
N ALA A 530 -19.00 -19.69 -3.32
CA ALA A 530 -18.49 -18.63 -4.19
C ALA A 530 -19.59 -18.10 -5.12
N SER A 531 -19.57 -16.81 -5.41
CA SER A 531 -20.51 -16.21 -6.37
C SER A 531 -20.25 -16.69 -7.80
N LEU A 532 -21.19 -16.43 -8.71
CA LEU A 532 -21.02 -16.75 -10.14
C LEU A 532 -19.93 -15.92 -10.81
N LEU A 533 -19.63 -14.72 -10.30
CA LEU A 533 -18.58 -13.84 -10.80
C LEU A 533 -17.64 -13.39 -9.67
N PRO A 534 -16.73 -14.25 -9.21
CA PRO A 534 -15.65 -13.84 -8.34
C PRO A 534 -14.60 -13.09 -9.19
N CYS A 535 -14.69 -11.77 -9.25
CA CYS A 535 -13.82 -10.92 -10.07
C CYS A 535 -12.94 -9.98 -9.24
N ARG A 536 -11.92 -9.44 -9.90
CA ARG A 536 -11.00 -8.42 -9.41
C ARG A 536 -10.98 -7.27 -10.39
N ILE A 537 -10.84 -6.07 -9.85
CA ILE A 537 -10.74 -4.85 -10.63
C ILE A 537 -9.37 -4.27 -10.36
N HIS A 538 -8.58 -4.15 -11.42
CA HIS A 538 -7.23 -3.62 -11.38
C HIS A 538 -7.27 -2.16 -11.80
N SER A 539 -6.97 -1.27 -10.87
CA SER A 539 -6.87 0.17 -11.13
C SER A 539 -5.46 0.62 -10.81
N PHE A 540 -4.82 1.27 -11.77
CA PHE A 540 -3.44 1.70 -11.66
C PHE A 540 -3.39 3.22 -11.50
N PHE A 541 -2.73 3.67 -10.44
CA PHE A 541 -2.49 5.08 -10.17
C PHE A 541 -0.99 5.30 -10.01
N ARG A 542 -0.50 6.45 -10.48
CA ARG A 542 0.88 6.89 -10.27
C ARG A 542 0.92 8.37 -9.92
N GLY A 543 1.93 8.76 -9.15
CA GLY A 543 2.26 10.16 -8.98
C GLY A 543 2.79 10.78 -10.29
N LEU A 544 2.79 12.10 -10.36
CA LEU A 544 3.47 12.81 -11.45
C LEU A 544 4.99 12.57 -11.37
N PRO A 545 5.64 12.13 -12.46
CA PRO A 545 7.10 12.01 -12.49
C PRO A 545 7.80 13.38 -12.50
N GLY A 546 7.09 14.41 -12.98
CA GLY A 546 7.56 15.78 -13.21
C GLY A 546 6.62 16.44 -14.23
N LEU A 547 6.86 17.71 -14.54
CA LEU A 547 6.22 18.41 -15.65
C LEU A 547 7.30 19.09 -16.48
N TRP A 548 7.07 19.22 -17.78
CA TRP A 548 7.99 19.88 -18.71
C TRP A 548 7.23 20.87 -19.56
N ILE A 549 7.84 22.00 -19.89
CA ILE A 549 7.21 23.06 -20.66
C ILE A 549 8.02 23.38 -21.91
N CYS A 550 7.30 23.66 -22.99
CA CYS A 550 7.86 24.32 -24.16
C CYS A 550 8.28 25.75 -23.81
N MET A 551 9.53 26.09 -24.11
CA MET A 551 10.05 27.42 -23.81
C MET A 551 9.43 28.50 -24.71
N ASN A 552 8.86 28.19 -25.86
CA ASN A 552 8.11 29.17 -26.66
C ASN A 552 6.72 29.43 -26.04
N ALA A 553 6.48 30.65 -25.52
CA ALA A 553 5.20 31.04 -24.90
C ALA A 553 4.03 31.13 -25.89
N GLU A 554 4.31 31.34 -27.17
CA GLU A 554 3.31 31.39 -28.24
C GLU A 554 2.93 29.99 -28.77
N CYS A 555 3.60 28.95 -28.29
CA CYS A 555 3.31 27.56 -28.65
C CYS A 555 1.98 27.12 -28.01
N SER A 556 0.89 27.18 -28.78
CA SER A 556 -0.44 26.71 -28.38
C SER A 556 -0.82 25.40 -29.08
N ASP A 557 -1.38 24.46 -28.32
CA ASP A 557 -2.42 23.55 -28.80
C ASP A 557 -3.74 24.22 -28.40
N GLU A 558 -4.42 24.82 -29.37
CA GLU A 558 -5.71 25.53 -29.23
C GLU A 558 -5.73 26.81 -28.36
N LYS A 559 -6.60 27.74 -28.75
CA LYS A 559 -6.63 29.15 -28.32
C LYS A 559 -6.95 29.28 -26.83
N ALA A 560 -5.93 29.39 -25.98
CA ALA A 560 -6.12 29.88 -24.62
C ALA A 560 -6.60 31.35 -24.66
N GLU A 561 -7.68 31.67 -23.94
CA GLU A 561 -8.21 33.05 -23.83
C GLU A 561 -7.24 34.01 -23.15
N VAL A 562 -6.25 33.48 -22.40
CA VAL A 562 -5.27 34.25 -21.63
C VAL A 562 -3.84 33.89 -22.08
N PRO A 563 -2.97 34.88 -22.37
CA PRO A 563 -1.57 34.65 -22.68
C PRO A 563 -0.88 33.83 -21.59
N SER A 564 -0.15 32.79 -21.96
CA SER A 564 0.52 31.88 -21.02
C SER A 564 2.00 32.24 -20.84
N PRO A 565 2.59 32.13 -19.63
CA PRO A 565 4.02 32.39 -19.40
C PRO A 565 4.94 31.33 -20.04
N ALA A 566 4.38 30.21 -20.47
CA ALA A 566 5.07 29.13 -21.17
C ALA A 566 4.17 28.51 -22.23
N GLY A 567 4.77 27.76 -23.15
CA GLY A 567 4.02 27.03 -24.17
C GLY A 567 3.37 25.75 -23.64
N ARG A 568 3.21 24.79 -24.55
CA ARG A 568 2.67 23.46 -24.25
C ARG A 568 3.35 22.76 -23.07
N LEU A 569 2.55 22.17 -22.20
CA LEU A 569 2.94 21.35 -21.05
C LEU A 569 3.01 19.85 -21.42
N PHE A 570 3.97 19.14 -20.84
CA PHE A 570 4.21 17.71 -21.04
C PHE A 570 4.36 16.98 -19.69
N SER A 571 3.92 15.72 -19.65
CA SER A 571 4.01 14.84 -18.46
C SER A 571 5.20 13.88 -18.50
N GLN A 572 5.99 13.92 -19.57
CA GLN A 572 7.21 13.14 -19.79
C GLN A 572 8.33 14.06 -20.30
N PRO A 573 9.61 13.70 -20.10
CA PRO A 573 10.72 14.51 -20.58
C PRO A 573 10.77 14.51 -22.11
N HIS A 574 10.82 15.71 -22.70
CA HIS A 574 11.10 15.95 -24.11
C HIS A 574 12.30 16.88 -24.24
N GLU A 575 13.13 16.69 -25.27
CA GLU A 575 14.22 17.64 -25.59
C GLU A 575 13.71 18.83 -26.40
N ARG A 576 12.77 18.58 -27.31
CA ARG A 576 12.14 19.60 -28.17
C ARG A 576 10.64 19.41 -28.25
N CYS A 577 9.94 20.52 -28.41
CA CYS A 577 8.48 20.55 -28.54
C CYS A 577 8.05 19.94 -29.88
N THR A 578 7.06 19.06 -29.84
CA THR A 578 6.51 18.40 -31.04
C THR A 578 5.74 19.34 -31.96
N CYS A 579 5.33 20.52 -31.49
CA CYS A 579 4.57 21.52 -32.26
C CYS A 579 5.49 22.55 -32.92
N CYS A 580 6.32 23.26 -32.14
CA CYS A 580 7.13 24.38 -32.64
C CYS A 580 8.64 24.11 -32.65
N ASN A 581 9.09 22.91 -32.30
CA ASN A 581 10.50 22.51 -32.24
C ASN A 581 11.39 23.32 -31.26
N ALA A 582 10.80 24.19 -30.43
CA ALA A 582 11.52 24.93 -29.39
C ALA A 582 12.02 23.99 -28.27
N PRO A 583 13.10 24.34 -27.55
CA PRO A 583 13.58 23.60 -26.39
C PRO A 583 12.49 23.38 -25.34
N VAL A 584 12.48 22.19 -24.75
CA VAL A 584 11.61 21.84 -23.62
C VAL A 584 12.47 21.68 -22.37
N LEU A 585 12.07 22.34 -21.29
CA LEU A 585 12.75 22.28 -19.99
C LEU A 585 11.80 21.79 -18.91
N GLU A 586 12.37 21.27 -17.81
CA GLU A 586 11.57 20.85 -16.67
C GLU A 586 10.92 22.08 -16.00
N TYR A 587 9.65 21.93 -15.67
CA TYR A 587 8.79 22.96 -15.12
C TYR A 587 8.82 22.94 -13.60
N PHE A 588 9.01 24.12 -13.02
CA PHE A 588 9.07 24.35 -11.59
C PHE A 588 8.13 25.49 -11.21
N THR A 589 7.65 25.50 -9.97
CA THR A 589 6.93 26.66 -9.42
C THR A 589 7.43 27.06 -8.05
N CYS A 590 7.21 28.32 -7.69
CA CYS A 590 7.36 28.73 -6.30
C CYS A 590 6.28 28.07 -5.44
N ARG A 591 6.68 27.31 -4.42
CA ARG A 591 5.78 26.62 -3.49
C ARG A 591 4.82 27.52 -2.71
N HIS A 592 5.07 28.83 -2.69
CA HIS A 592 4.23 29.80 -2.01
C HIS A 592 3.27 30.47 -3.00
N CYS A 593 3.79 31.26 -3.94
CA CYS A 593 2.95 32.05 -4.84
C CYS A 593 2.56 31.35 -6.16
N GLY A 594 3.13 30.19 -6.48
CA GLY A 594 2.79 29.44 -7.70
C GLY A 594 3.43 29.97 -8.99
N THR A 595 4.25 31.03 -8.92
CA THR A 595 4.98 31.61 -10.07
C THR A 595 5.77 30.56 -10.83
N SER A 596 5.76 30.69 -12.15
CA SER A 596 6.31 29.77 -13.16
C SER A 596 7.82 29.94 -13.37
N TYR A 597 8.55 28.83 -13.27
CA TYR A 597 9.98 28.73 -13.56
C TYR A 597 10.25 27.56 -14.51
N ALA A 598 11.29 27.68 -15.32
CA ALA A 598 11.93 26.53 -15.96
C ALA A 598 13.30 26.31 -15.29
N ARG A 599 13.75 25.05 -15.18
CA ARG A 599 15.12 24.76 -14.73
C ARG A 599 15.95 24.20 -15.86
N ALA A 600 17.10 24.81 -16.06
CA ALA A 600 18.18 24.31 -16.89
C ALA A 600 19.40 24.02 -16.03
N TYR A 601 20.46 23.51 -16.66
CA TYR A 601 21.74 23.24 -16.05
C TYR A 601 22.85 23.89 -16.86
N THR A 602 23.91 24.34 -16.21
CA THR A 602 25.06 25.04 -16.82
C THR A 602 26.36 24.61 -16.13
N ASN A 603 27.47 24.68 -16.86
CA ASN A 603 28.81 24.50 -16.29
C ASN A 603 29.34 25.79 -15.62
N ASP A 604 28.81 26.96 -15.97
CA ASP A 604 29.14 28.25 -15.37
C ASP A 604 27.86 29.01 -15.01
N VAL A 605 27.65 29.24 -13.71
CA VAL A 605 26.49 29.98 -13.18
C VAL A 605 26.69 31.49 -13.24
N ALA A 606 27.94 31.98 -13.24
CA ALA A 606 28.23 33.41 -13.31
C ALA A 606 27.97 33.95 -14.72
N HIS A 607 28.40 33.18 -15.74
CA HIS A 607 28.24 33.51 -17.16
C HIS A 607 27.60 32.34 -17.95
N PRO A 608 26.34 31.98 -17.66
CA PRO A 608 25.68 30.87 -18.33
C PRO A 608 25.44 31.21 -19.81
N ARG A 609 26.01 30.39 -20.71
CA ARG A 609 25.83 30.50 -22.17
C ARG A 609 25.10 29.29 -22.75
N TYR A 610 25.57 28.10 -22.42
CA TYR A 610 24.96 26.83 -22.85
C TYR A 610 24.12 26.24 -21.74
N LEU A 611 22.88 25.90 -22.07
CA LEU A 611 21.92 25.36 -21.13
C LEU A 611 21.56 23.92 -21.51
N TRP A 612 21.62 23.02 -20.53
CA TRP A 612 21.24 21.62 -20.66
C TRP A 612 19.94 21.34 -19.89
N ALA A 613 19.16 20.38 -20.37
CA ALA A 613 17.91 19.97 -19.74
C ALA A 613 18.11 19.03 -18.53
N LYS A 614 19.30 18.47 -18.34
CA LYS A 614 19.62 17.50 -17.27
C LYS A 614 20.92 17.85 -16.57
N GLU A 615 21.01 17.53 -15.27
CA GLU A 615 22.19 17.77 -14.41
C GLU A 615 23.42 16.96 -14.85
N GLY A 616 23.20 15.76 -15.40
CA GLY A 616 24.26 14.78 -15.63
C GLY A 616 24.70 14.09 -14.34
N GLU A 617 25.64 13.16 -14.48
CA GLU A 617 26.25 12.44 -13.35
C GLU A 617 27.75 12.77 -13.27
N ARG A 618 28.31 12.69 -12.07
CA ARG A 618 29.76 12.82 -11.90
C ARG A 618 30.45 11.58 -12.45
N ILE A 619 31.41 11.77 -13.36
CA ILE A 619 32.16 10.67 -14.00
C ILE A 619 33.64 10.81 -13.68
N GLU A 620 34.24 9.75 -13.15
CA GLU A 620 35.69 9.66 -12.95
C GLU A 620 36.36 9.36 -14.31
N THR A 621 37.17 10.28 -14.82
CA THR A 621 37.94 10.11 -16.07
C THR A 621 39.44 10.09 -15.79
N ALA A 622 40.25 9.62 -16.75
CA ALA A 622 41.72 9.64 -16.64
C ALA A 622 42.31 11.05 -16.47
N SER A 623 41.57 12.08 -16.90
CA SER A 623 41.87 13.51 -16.78
C SER A 623 41.34 14.16 -15.50
N GLY A 624 40.72 13.38 -14.60
CA GLY A 624 40.09 13.85 -13.35
C GLY A 624 38.57 13.69 -13.35
N PRO A 625 37.91 14.04 -12.23
CA PRO A 625 36.45 13.98 -12.13
C PRO A 625 35.80 15.06 -13.00
N LEU A 626 34.91 14.65 -13.90
CA LEU A 626 33.94 15.56 -14.52
C LEU A 626 32.79 15.74 -13.52
N GLU A 627 32.68 16.94 -12.95
CA GLU A 627 31.61 17.30 -12.02
C GLU A 627 30.26 17.46 -12.74
N ALA A 628 29.16 17.26 -11.99
CA ALA A 628 27.82 17.47 -12.52
C ALA A 628 27.53 18.96 -12.75
N LEU A 629 26.61 19.25 -13.69
CA LEU A 629 26.24 20.63 -14.04
C LEU A 629 25.49 21.31 -12.88
N HIS A 630 25.58 22.64 -12.81
CA HIS A 630 24.90 23.43 -11.80
C HIS A 630 23.49 23.83 -12.25
N PRO A 631 22.48 23.79 -11.36
CA PRO A 631 21.12 24.20 -11.70
C PRO A 631 21.03 25.71 -11.91
N LEU A 632 20.27 26.11 -12.93
CA LEU A 632 19.95 27.49 -13.25
C LEU A 632 18.42 27.65 -13.37
N ASP A 633 17.83 28.41 -12.45
CA ASP A 633 16.41 28.74 -12.49
C ASP A 633 16.16 29.89 -13.45
N LEU A 634 15.27 29.66 -14.42
CA LEU A 634 14.79 30.64 -15.39
C LEU A 634 13.38 31.06 -14.98
N LEU A 635 13.23 32.26 -14.41
CA LEU A 635 11.91 32.82 -14.12
C LEU A 635 11.23 33.22 -15.45
N LEU A 636 9.98 32.80 -15.61
CA LEU A 636 9.21 32.96 -16.86
C LEU A 636 8.21 34.12 -16.81
N GLU A 637 8.03 34.71 -15.62
CA GLU A 637 7.13 35.82 -15.34
C GLU A 637 7.94 37.05 -14.91
N GLU A 638 7.36 38.24 -14.96
CA GLU A 638 8.06 39.44 -14.52
C GLU A 638 8.27 39.43 -12.98
N PRO A 639 9.47 39.80 -12.49
CA PRO A 639 9.75 39.89 -11.07
C PRO A 639 8.99 41.08 -10.44
N SER A 640 8.68 41.00 -9.15
CA SER A 640 7.97 42.09 -8.45
C SER A 640 8.76 43.39 -8.33
N SER A 641 10.09 43.33 -8.52
CA SER A 641 10.98 44.49 -8.58
C SER A 641 12.27 44.14 -9.34
N GLU A 642 12.84 45.13 -10.03
CA GLU A 642 13.99 44.95 -10.93
C GLU A 642 15.28 44.51 -10.21
N ASP A 643 15.42 44.80 -8.92
CA ASP A 643 16.56 44.40 -8.09
C ASP A 643 16.58 42.90 -7.75
N ARG A 644 15.48 42.18 -8.00
CA ARG A 644 15.31 40.78 -7.57
C ARG A 644 15.69 39.75 -8.61
N ALA A 645 15.77 40.13 -9.88
CA ALA A 645 16.15 39.21 -10.95
C ALA A 645 16.78 39.99 -12.12
N ARG A 646 17.74 39.36 -12.80
CA ARG A 646 18.41 39.92 -13.97
C ARG A 646 17.76 39.39 -15.25
N ALA A 647 17.28 40.27 -16.11
CA ALA A 647 16.76 39.88 -17.43
C ALA A 647 17.87 39.26 -18.31
N ALA A 648 17.51 38.23 -19.07
CA ALA A 648 18.35 37.56 -20.06
C ALA A 648 17.49 37.12 -21.25
N HIS A 649 18.07 37.03 -22.43
CA HIS A 649 17.41 36.53 -23.63
C HIS A 649 17.75 35.06 -23.83
N TYR A 650 16.72 34.23 -23.96
CA TYR A 650 16.83 32.80 -24.24
C TYR A 650 16.43 32.54 -25.69
N ASP A 651 17.36 32.02 -26.47
CA ASP A 651 17.15 31.73 -27.89
C ASP A 651 16.37 30.42 -28.07
N LEU A 652 15.24 30.49 -28.78
CA LEU A 652 14.28 29.38 -28.91
C LEU A 652 14.69 28.36 -29.99
N VAL A 653 15.77 28.61 -30.75
CA VAL A 653 16.25 27.70 -31.80
C VAL A 653 17.44 26.89 -31.31
N SER A 654 18.42 27.58 -30.72
CA SER A 654 19.69 27.02 -30.24
C SER A 654 19.64 26.60 -28.77
N GLY A 655 18.74 27.18 -27.96
CA GLY A 655 18.70 26.99 -26.51
C GLY A 655 19.83 27.70 -25.77
N GLN A 656 20.56 28.62 -26.43
CA GLN A 656 21.60 29.44 -25.81
C GLN A 656 20.99 30.61 -25.04
N LEU A 657 21.71 31.04 -24.00
CA LEU A 657 21.36 32.20 -23.19
C LEU A 657 22.29 33.35 -23.55
N ASN A 658 21.73 34.51 -23.87
CA ASN A 658 22.42 35.72 -24.35
C ASN A 658 23.47 35.42 -25.44
N PRO A 659 23.08 34.85 -26.59
CA PRO A 659 24.00 34.65 -27.71
C PRO A 659 24.55 35.98 -28.24
N ASP A 660 25.74 35.95 -28.84
CA ASP A 660 26.40 37.13 -29.43
C ASP A 660 25.55 37.76 -30.55
N GLU A 661 24.85 36.92 -31.32
CA GLU A 661 23.82 37.30 -32.28
C GLU A 661 22.48 36.69 -31.84
N LEU A 662 21.51 37.52 -31.50
CA LEU A 662 20.20 37.08 -31.05
C LEU A 662 19.37 36.61 -32.25
N GLY A 663 18.92 35.35 -32.23
CA GLY A 663 18.07 34.80 -33.29
C GLY A 663 16.70 35.48 -33.38
N GLU A 664 16.01 35.28 -34.50
CA GLU A 664 14.67 35.86 -34.74
C GLU A 664 13.61 35.37 -33.75
N GLN A 665 13.83 34.21 -33.12
CA GLN A 665 12.94 33.60 -32.14
C GLN A 665 13.65 33.52 -30.78
N TYR A 666 13.31 34.43 -29.88
CA TYR A 666 13.83 34.46 -28.51
C TYR A 666 12.73 34.79 -27.51
N ARG A 667 12.99 34.55 -26.24
CA ARG A 667 12.16 35.04 -25.14
C ARG A 667 13.00 35.66 -24.04
N THR A 668 12.40 36.58 -23.29
CA THR A 668 13.00 37.08 -22.06
C THR A 668 12.74 36.08 -20.93
N VAL A 669 13.80 35.78 -20.17
CA VAL A 669 13.76 35.03 -18.91
C VAL A 669 14.52 35.83 -17.85
N PHE A 670 14.23 35.61 -16.57
CA PHE A 670 14.94 36.30 -15.49
C PHE A 670 15.75 35.33 -14.65
N LEU A 671 17.01 35.68 -14.40
CA LEU A 671 17.97 34.88 -13.66
C LEU A 671 18.09 35.38 -12.23
N ALA A 672 18.41 34.47 -11.31
CA ALA A 672 18.75 34.84 -9.96
C ALA A 672 19.99 35.76 -9.95
N PRO A 673 20.01 36.82 -9.12
CA PRO A 673 21.19 37.68 -8.98
C PRO A 673 22.38 36.87 -8.44
N PRO A 674 23.61 37.17 -8.88
CA PRO A 674 24.80 36.44 -8.45
C PRO A 674 24.99 36.59 -6.94
N ARG A 675 25.04 35.45 -6.24
CA ARG A 675 25.32 35.38 -4.81
C ARG A 675 26.63 34.65 -4.58
N ALA A 676 27.39 35.08 -3.58
CA ALA A 676 28.56 34.34 -3.14
C ALA A 676 28.14 32.92 -2.71
N PRO A 677 28.84 31.86 -3.18
CA PRO A 677 28.55 30.50 -2.74
C PRO A 677 28.71 30.39 -1.22
N PRO A 678 27.83 29.65 -0.51
CA PRO A 678 27.98 29.46 0.93
C PRO A 678 29.33 28.80 1.24
N ALA A 679 30.01 29.26 2.30
CA ALA A 679 31.31 28.74 2.71
C ALA A 679 31.24 27.22 2.94
N ALA A 680 32.13 26.47 2.30
CA ALA A 680 32.21 25.03 2.40
C ALA A 680 32.69 24.62 3.79
N GLY A 681 31.77 24.39 4.72
CA GLY A 681 32.12 23.90 6.05
C GLY A 681 31.05 24.15 7.09
N GLN A 682 29.96 23.38 7.07
CA GLN A 682 29.26 22.79 8.23
C GLN A 682 27.92 22.18 7.77
N GLY A 683 27.84 20.85 7.83
CA GLY A 683 26.58 20.10 7.85
C GLY A 683 25.91 19.87 6.49
N SER A 684 25.80 18.60 6.09
CA SER A 684 24.86 18.19 5.05
C SER A 684 23.44 18.60 5.47
N PHE A 685 22.80 19.51 4.73
CA PHE A 685 21.43 19.40 4.17
C PHE A 685 20.97 20.76 3.60
N ARG A 686 20.96 20.86 2.27
CA ARG A 686 19.99 21.63 1.43
C ARG A 686 20.01 23.18 1.40
N ALA A 687 21.09 23.93 1.64
CA ALA A 687 21.07 25.35 1.23
C ALA A 687 20.83 25.51 -0.30
N ALA A 688 20.21 26.61 -0.75
CA ALA A 688 20.01 26.89 -2.18
C ALA A 688 21.35 26.92 -2.93
N ARG A 689 21.42 26.22 -4.07
CA ARG A 689 22.64 26.18 -4.90
C ARG A 689 22.79 27.49 -5.69
N PRO A 690 24.02 27.90 -6.05
CA PRO A 690 24.23 28.97 -7.01
C PRO A 690 23.38 28.75 -8.27
N GLY A 691 22.69 29.80 -8.73
CA GLY A 691 21.80 29.74 -9.89
C GLY A 691 20.32 29.50 -9.55
N GLN A 692 19.99 29.18 -8.31
CA GLN A 692 18.61 29.01 -7.84
C GLN A 692 18.05 30.27 -7.16
N PHE A 693 16.73 30.47 -7.26
CA PHE A 693 16.06 31.56 -6.52
C PHE A 693 15.84 31.21 -5.06
N ALA A 694 16.40 32.03 -4.15
CA ALA A 694 16.17 31.92 -2.72
C ALA A 694 16.41 33.28 -2.03
N PRO A 695 15.48 34.26 -2.06
CA PRO A 695 14.04 34.05 -2.19
C PRO A 695 13.53 34.04 -3.62
N CYS A 696 12.27 33.66 -3.78
CA CYS A 696 11.49 33.84 -5.01
C CYS A 696 11.45 35.33 -5.40
N ALA A 697 11.69 35.66 -6.67
CA ALA A 697 11.70 37.04 -7.15
C ALA A 697 10.32 37.73 -7.05
N CYS A 698 9.23 36.96 -7.10
CA CYS A 698 7.88 37.51 -7.05
C CYS A 698 7.37 37.68 -5.61
N CYS A 699 7.42 36.63 -4.78
CA CYS A 699 6.82 36.68 -3.44
C CYS A 699 7.81 36.92 -2.28
N ASP A 700 9.11 36.99 -2.57
CA ASP A 700 10.18 37.23 -1.59
C ASP A 700 10.29 36.19 -0.47
N LYS A 701 9.86 34.95 -0.75
CA LYS A 701 9.91 33.84 0.22
C LYS A 701 10.99 32.84 -0.13
N THR A 702 11.69 32.37 0.90
CA THR A 702 12.58 31.20 0.87
C THR A 702 11.89 30.01 1.53
N ALA A 703 12.24 28.79 1.12
CA ALA A 703 11.95 27.62 1.93
C ALA A 703 12.88 27.58 3.17
N GLY A 704 12.52 26.80 4.19
CA GLY A 704 13.23 26.76 5.46
C GLY A 704 14.74 26.47 5.34
N TYR A 705 15.53 27.00 6.27
CA TYR A 705 17.00 26.87 6.29
C TYR A 705 17.71 27.42 5.04
N GLY A 706 17.19 28.48 4.43
CA GLY A 706 17.80 29.12 3.24
C GLY A 706 17.65 28.30 1.96
N GLN A 707 16.65 27.43 1.88
CA GLN A 707 16.32 26.63 0.71
C GLN A 707 15.63 27.47 -0.37
N SER A 708 15.80 27.07 -1.63
CA SER A 708 14.99 27.62 -2.73
C SER A 708 13.52 27.30 -2.49
N SER A 709 12.65 28.27 -2.74
CA SER A 709 11.20 28.06 -2.73
C SER A 709 10.68 27.50 -4.06
N VAL A 710 11.54 27.40 -5.08
CA VAL A 710 11.24 26.84 -6.40
C VAL A 710 11.32 25.31 -6.32
N GLN A 711 10.18 24.64 -6.54
CA GLN A 711 10.02 23.19 -6.43
C GLN A 711 9.54 22.58 -7.74
N ASP A 712 9.93 21.32 -7.97
CA ASP A 712 9.40 20.52 -9.07
C ASP A 712 7.96 20.08 -8.80
N HIS A 713 7.31 19.57 -9.85
CA HIS A 713 5.98 18.96 -9.79
C HIS A 713 6.04 17.43 -9.63
N GLN A 714 7.21 16.89 -9.29
CA GLN A 714 7.34 15.46 -9.05
C GLN A 714 6.63 15.10 -7.74
N THR A 715 5.70 14.15 -7.83
CA THR A 715 4.98 13.62 -6.69
C THR A 715 5.92 12.80 -5.81
N LYS A 716 6.10 13.24 -4.56
CA LYS A 716 7.05 12.66 -3.60
C LYS A 716 6.33 12.28 -2.30
N GLY A 717 6.88 11.29 -1.61
CA GLY A 717 6.40 10.85 -0.29
C GLY A 717 5.16 9.96 -0.34
N ASP A 718 4.64 9.66 0.86
CA ASP A 718 3.57 8.67 1.08
C ASP A 718 2.16 9.28 1.08
N GLN A 719 2.05 10.62 1.09
CA GLN A 719 0.76 11.33 1.18
C GLN A 719 -0.19 11.11 -0.01
N PRO A 720 0.26 11.08 -1.28
CA PRO A 720 -0.64 10.79 -2.40
C PRO A 720 -1.27 9.40 -2.26
N PHE A 721 -0.49 8.44 -1.77
CA PHE A 721 -0.96 7.09 -1.49
C PHE A 721 -1.97 7.06 -0.35
N GLN A 722 -1.74 7.81 0.73
CA GLN A 722 -2.73 7.98 1.80
C GLN A 722 -4.04 8.59 1.28
N ALA A 723 -3.98 9.60 0.41
CA ALA A 723 -5.18 10.24 -0.15
C ALA A 723 -6.07 9.23 -0.88
N LEU A 724 -5.44 8.35 -1.68
CA LEU A 724 -6.11 7.22 -2.34
C LEU A 724 -6.71 6.23 -1.33
N LEU A 725 -5.94 5.80 -0.33
CA LEU A 725 -6.40 4.86 0.70
C LEU A 725 -7.59 5.39 1.50
N GLY A 726 -7.51 6.65 1.94
CA GLY A 726 -8.58 7.31 2.67
C GLY A 726 -9.84 7.44 1.82
N SER A 727 -9.69 7.76 0.53
CA SER A 727 -10.80 7.83 -0.42
C SER A 727 -11.42 6.45 -0.64
N GLN A 728 -10.61 5.41 -0.86
CA GLN A 728 -11.07 4.03 -1.04
C GLN A 728 -11.87 3.53 0.17
N LEU A 729 -11.47 3.88 1.39
CA LEU A 729 -12.20 3.49 2.60
C LEU A 729 -13.53 4.26 2.74
N ARG A 730 -13.59 5.53 2.31
CA ARG A 730 -14.80 6.37 2.37
C ARG A 730 -15.84 5.96 1.33
N ILE A 731 -15.41 5.65 0.11
CA ILE A 731 -16.29 5.28 -1.02
C ILE A 731 -16.91 3.89 -0.81
N GLN A 732 -16.22 2.98 -0.11
CA GLN A 732 -16.76 1.65 0.18
C GLN A 732 -18.10 1.72 0.92
N PRO A 733 -19.14 0.99 0.44
CA PRO A 733 -20.40 0.90 1.17
C PRO A 733 -20.19 0.19 2.52
N PRO A 734 -20.91 0.60 3.58
CA PRO A 734 -20.85 -0.09 4.86
C PRO A 734 -21.47 -1.49 4.75
N GLY A 735 -20.95 -2.45 5.52
CA GLY A 735 -21.54 -3.77 5.63
C GLY A 735 -22.90 -3.78 6.35
N PRO A 736 -23.69 -4.86 6.20
CA PRO A 736 -25.01 -4.97 6.83
C PRO A 736 -24.94 -4.98 8.37
N GLN A 737 -23.82 -5.45 8.94
CA GLN A 737 -23.61 -5.44 10.38
C GLN A 737 -23.52 -4.03 10.97
N ALA A 738 -24.00 -3.89 12.20
CA ALA A 738 -23.75 -2.71 13.02
C ALA A 738 -22.25 -2.56 13.31
N GLN A 739 -21.85 -1.33 13.63
CA GLN A 739 -20.49 -1.06 14.09
C GLN A 739 -20.23 -1.79 15.41
N SER A 740 -19.14 -2.55 15.48
CA SER A 740 -18.70 -3.24 16.69
C SER A 740 -17.17 -3.23 16.79
N ALA A 741 -16.61 -3.68 17.91
CA ALA A 741 -15.17 -3.84 18.06
C ALA A 741 -14.57 -4.80 17.00
N PHE A 742 -15.33 -5.81 16.59
CA PHE A 742 -14.93 -6.78 15.56
C PHE A 742 -15.17 -6.28 14.12
N ALA A 743 -16.16 -5.40 13.93
CA ALA A 743 -16.51 -4.78 12.66
C ALA A 743 -16.44 -3.24 12.75
N PRO A 744 -15.24 -2.66 12.97
CA PRO A 744 -15.08 -1.21 12.92
C PRO A 744 -15.49 -0.71 11.53
N LEU A 745 -16.05 0.52 11.47
CA LEU A 745 -16.56 1.12 10.23
C LEU A 745 -17.59 0.23 9.49
N ARG A 746 -18.35 -0.59 10.23
CA ARG A 746 -19.29 -1.59 9.69
C ARG A 746 -18.61 -2.58 8.74
N GLY A 747 -17.36 -2.96 9.06
CA GLY A 747 -16.60 -3.99 8.36
C GLY A 747 -15.88 -3.55 7.07
N ARG A 748 -15.89 -2.25 6.74
CA ARG A 748 -15.05 -1.70 5.66
C ARG A 748 -13.58 -1.91 5.97
N LYS A 749 -12.83 -2.41 4.98
CA LYS A 749 -11.43 -2.79 5.16
C LYS A 749 -10.64 -2.43 3.91
N VAL A 750 -9.43 -1.93 4.12
CA VAL A 750 -8.43 -1.73 3.07
C VAL A 750 -7.19 -2.50 3.50
N LEU A 751 -6.70 -3.36 2.61
CA LEU A 751 -5.47 -4.13 2.81
C LEU A 751 -4.38 -3.51 1.94
N ILE A 752 -3.23 -3.24 2.56
CA ILE A 752 -2.10 -2.57 1.93
C ILE A 752 -0.93 -3.53 1.90
N PHE A 753 -0.28 -3.63 0.75
CA PHE A 753 0.94 -4.40 0.56
C PHE A 753 2.08 -3.47 0.16
N SER A 754 3.30 -3.79 0.59
CA SER A 754 4.52 -3.10 0.19
C SER A 754 5.63 -4.14 0.05
N ASP A 755 6.44 -4.00 -1.00
CA ASP A 755 7.55 -4.92 -1.28
C ASP A 755 8.68 -4.82 -0.25
N SER A 756 8.69 -3.76 0.56
CA SER A 756 9.67 -3.55 1.63
C SER A 756 9.00 -3.46 3.00
N ARG A 757 9.47 -4.30 3.95
CA ARG A 757 9.01 -4.25 5.35
C ARG A 757 9.32 -2.91 6.01
N GLN A 758 10.44 -2.28 5.67
CA GLN A 758 10.82 -0.98 6.23
C GLN A 758 9.88 0.12 5.74
N VAL A 759 9.52 0.08 4.45
CA VAL A 759 8.55 1.02 3.86
C VAL A 759 7.17 0.80 4.48
N ALA A 760 6.72 -0.45 4.63
CA ALA A 760 5.44 -0.77 5.28
C ALA A 760 5.35 -0.24 6.72
N ALA A 761 6.40 -0.43 7.53
CA ALA A 761 6.43 0.05 8.91
C ALA A 761 6.41 1.59 8.99
N ARG A 762 7.17 2.26 8.11
CA ARG A 762 7.17 3.73 7.99
C ARG A 762 5.80 4.25 7.57
N LEU A 763 5.19 3.62 6.58
CA LEU A 763 3.88 3.97 6.07
C LEU A 763 2.82 3.89 7.17
N ALA A 764 2.80 2.82 7.98
CA ALA A 764 1.81 2.65 9.04
C ALA A 764 1.79 3.83 10.05
N GLY A 765 2.96 4.24 10.55
CA GLY A 765 3.05 5.39 11.46
C GLY A 765 2.68 6.71 10.77
N THR A 766 3.07 6.85 9.50
CA THR A 766 2.78 8.05 8.70
C THR A 766 1.28 8.22 8.41
N LEU A 767 0.58 7.13 8.07
CA LEU A 767 -0.87 7.10 7.86
C LEU A 767 -1.64 7.51 9.12
N GLN A 768 -1.24 7.01 10.28
CA GLN A 768 -1.89 7.35 11.56
C GLN A 768 -1.77 8.85 11.86
N ASN A 769 -0.57 9.42 11.69
CA ASN A 769 -0.32 10.84 11.96
C ASN A 769 -1.11 11.76 11.02
N TYR A 770 -1.15 11.44 9.72
CA TYR A 770 -1.89 12.27 8.78
C TYR A 770 -3.41 12.14 8.95
N SER A 771 -3.92 10.93 9.20
CA SER A 771 -5.35 10.73 9.51
C SER A 771 -5.77 11.52 10.75
N LEU A 772 -4.92 11.56 11.79
CA LEU A 772 -5.16 12.36 12.98
C LEU A 772 -5.19 13.86 12.65
N ARG A 773 -4.21 14.34 11.87
CA ARG A 773 -4.12 15.75 11.49
C ARG A 773 -5.34 16.20 10.68
N ASP A 774 -5.80 15.39 9.74
CA ASP A 774 -6.98 15.71 8.91
C ASP A 774 -8.26 15.70 9.75
N ALA A 775 -8.40 14.77 10.70
CA ALA A 775 -9.51 14.79 11.65
C ALA A 775 -9.50 16.05 12.52
N VAL A 776 -8.35 16.43 13.08
CA VAL A 776 -8.21 17.64 13.91
C VAL A 776 -8.52 18.91 13.12
N ARG A 777 -8.09 19.01 11.86
CA ARG A 777 -8.40 20.15 10.98
C ARG A 777 -9.91 20.38 10.80
N ALA A 778 -10.71 19.32 10.76
CA ALA A 778 -12.16 19.41 10.67
C ALA A 778 -12.83 19.64 12.04
N LEU A 779 -12.35 18.94 13.08
CA LEU A 779 -12.95 18.98 14.42
C LEU A 779 -12.70 20.31 15.15
N LEU A 780 -11.52 20.90 14.98
CA LEU A 780 -11.11 22.10 15.70
C LEU A 780 -12.06 23.29 15.47
N PRO A 781 -12.36 23.74 14.22
CA PRO A 781 -13.28 24.86 14.00
C PRO A 781 -14.72 24.54 14.43
N LEU A 782 -15.19 23.31 14.19
CA LEU A 782 -16.52 22.87 14.64
C LEU A 782 -16.64 22.89 16.17
N GLY A 783 -15.59 22.45 16.86
CA GLY A 783 -15.52 22.46 18.32
C GLY A 783 -15.62 23.87 18.88
N TYR A 784 -14.85 24.80 18.32
CA TYR A 784 -14.93 26.21 18.70
C TYR A 784 -16.31 26.81 18.43
N GLU A 785 -16.97 26.44 17.33
CA GLU A 785 -18.33 26.90 17.05
C GLU A 785 -19.34 26.37 18.08
N ILE A 786 -19.23 25.10 18.48
CA ILE A 786 -20.07 24.52 19.55
C ILE A 786 -19.85 25.27 20.87
N LEU A 787 -18.59 25.49 21.25
CA LEU A 787 -18.24 26.22 22.47
C LEU A 787 -18.71 27.68 22.46
N ARG A 788 -18.70 28.32 21.29
CA ARG A 788 -19.15 29.71 21.12
C ARG A 788 -20.66 29.86 21.28
N GLN A 789 -21.44 28.84 20.95
CA GLN A 789 -22.90 28.85 21.07
C GLN A 789 -23.39 28.63 22.51
N ASP A 790 -22.52 28.19 23.41
CA ASP A 790 -22.85 28.02 24.82
C ASP A 790 -22.85 29.38 25.56
N ALA A 791 -23.98 29.69 26.22
CA ALA A 791 -24.21 30.99 26.85
C ALA A 791 -23.27 31.27 28.02
N ASP A 792 -22.84 30.23 28.73
CA ASP A 792 -22.00 30.33 29.92
C ASP A 792 -20.50 30.26 29.55
N PHE A 793 -20.15 29.44 28.56
CA PHE A 793 -18.76 29.20 28.16
C PHE A 793 -18.21 30.21 27.14
N SER A 794 -19.07 30.82 26.31
CA SER A 794 -18.64 31.77 25.26
C SER A 794 -17.81 32.95 25.79
N LYS A 795 -18.04 33.36 27.05
CA LYS A 795 -17.33 34.48 27.70
C LYS A 795 -15.89 34.14 28.12
N THR A 796 -15.57 32.86 28.33
CA THR A 796 -14.25 32.38 28.75
C THR A 796 -13.45 31.78 27.60
N LEU A 797 -14.04 31.65 26.41
CA LEU A 797 -13.47 30.98 25.26
C LEU A 797 -12.14 31.62 24.80
N VAL A 798 -11.05 30.85 24.90
CA VAL A 798 -9.70 31.23 24.48
C VAL A 798 -9.04 30.13 23.65
N LEU A 799 -7.88 30.43 23.06
CA LEU A 799 -7.17 29.47 22.23
C LEU A 799 -6.69 28.23 23.01
N ASN A 800 -6.41 28.35 24.31
CA ASN A 800 -6.07 27.20 25.17
C ASN A 800 -7.18 26.14 25.26
N HIS A 801 -8.41 26.46 24.86
CA HIS A 801 -9.51 25.49 24.80
C HIS A 801 -9.49 24.60 23.54
N ALA A 802 -8.42 24.64 22.72
CA ALA A 802 -8.33 23.86 21.49
C ALA A 802 -8.46 22.34 21.71
N TYR A 803 -7.89 21.81 22.79
CA TYR A 803 -8.04 20.40 23.14
C TYR A 803 -9.50 20.05 23.48
N LEU A 804 -10.14 20.86 24.34
CA LEU A 804 -11.55 20.71 24.67
C LEU A 804 -12.46 20.82 23.44
N ALA A 805 -12.19 21.78 22.54
CA ALA A 805 -12.93 21.95 21.30
C ALA A 805 -12.89 20.69 20.43
N VAL A 806 -11.71 20.09 20.26
CA VAL A 806 -11.54 18.83 19.50
C VAL A 806 -12.33 17.70 20.15
N LEU A 807 -12.31 17.58 21.48
CA LEU A 807 -13.05 16.53 22.20
C LEU A 807 -14.57 16.69 22.11
N VAL A 808 -15.08 17.91 22.29
CA VAL A 808 -16.52 18.20 22.21
C VAL A 808 -17.05 17.94 20.79
N ALA A 809 -16.31 18.36 19.76
CA ALA A 809 -16.65 18.04 18.37
C ALA A 809 -16.59 16.53 18.11
N ALA A 810 -15.56 15.84 18.63
CA ALA A 810 -15.42 14.40 18.49
C ALA A 810 -16.59 13.64 19.16
N HIS A 811 -17.03 14.08 20.34
CA HIS A 811 -18.19 13.53 21.04
C HIS A 811 -19.47 13.70 20.21
N LYS A 812 -19.74 14.93 19.75
CA LYS A 812 -20.92 15.25 18.94
C LYS A 812 -21.00 14.43 17.65
N LEU A 813 -19.86 14.18 17.02
CA LEU A 813 -19.78 13.45 15.75
C LEU A 813 -19.54 11.94 15.92
N GLY A 814 -19.37 11.43 17.15
CA GLY A 814 -19.00 10.04 17.40
C GLY A 814 -17.63 9.65 16.81
N VAL A 815 -16.68 10.58 16.74
CA VAL A 815 -15.35 10.35 16.19
C VAL A 815 -14.41 9.82 17.26
N ARG A 816 -13.82 8.64 17.04
CA ARG A 816 -12.82 8.07 17.94
C ARG A 816 -11.42 8.56 17.56
N LEU A 817 -10.81 9.37 18.43
CA LEU A 817 -9.44 9.84 18.29
C LEU A 817 -8.46 8.76 18.79
N ARG A 818 -7.42 8.48 18.00
CA ARG A 818 -6.36 7.50 18.34
C ARG A 818 -4.97 8.08 18.02
N PRO A 819 -4.51 9.10 18.77
CA PRO A 819 -3.16 9.58 18.63
C PRO A 819 -2.16 8.47 18.99
N GLN A 820 -0.97 8.52 18.41
CA GLN A 820 0.13 7.70 18.90
C GLN A 820 0.53 8.20 20.30
N LEU A 821 0.56 7.31 21.29
CA LEU A 821 0.90 7.65 22.67
C LEU A 821 2.39 7.41 22.91
N GLY A 822 3.01 8.25 23.72
CA GLY A 822 4.37 7.99 24.26
C GLY A 822 4.37 6.89 25.32
N ASP A 823 5.58 6.42 25.70
CA ASP A 823 5.76 5.28 26.61
C ASP A 823 5.10 5.44 28.00
N ALA A 824 4.82 6.68 28.41
CA ALA A 824 4.19 7.04 29.69
C ALA A 824 2.84 7.77 29.53
N GLU A 825 2.29 7.84 28.31
CA GLU A 825 1.01 8.50 28.05
C GLU A 825 -0.12 7.45 28.01
N ALA A 826 -1.17 7.69 28.80
CA ALA A 826 -2.43 6.99 28.69
C ALA A 826 -3.52 7.98 28.29
N LEU A 827 -4.35 7.60 27.33
CA LEU A 827 -5.55 8.38 27.02
C LEU A 827 -6.64 7.98 28.04
N GLY A 828 -7.25 8.96 28.73
CA GLY A 828 -8.38 8.70 29.62
C GLY A 828 -9.63 8.21 28.87
N GLU A 829 -10.71 7.90 29.59
CA GLU A 829 -12.00 7.34 29.11
C GLU A 829 -12.78 8.20 28.08
N VAL A 830 -12.14 9.11 27.35
CA VAL A 830 -12.70 9.68 26.10
C VAL A 830 -12.54 8.71 24.93
N GLU A 831 -12.47 7.40 25.23
CA GLU A 831 -12.57 6.30 24.28
C GLU A 831 -14.02 6.20 23.77
N GLY A 832 -14.38 7.06 22.80
CA GLY A 832 -15.61 6.91 22.04
C GLY A 832 -16.88 6.82 22.89
N PRO A 833 -17.37 7.96 23.43
CA PRO A 833 -18.76 8.06 23.83
C PRO A 833 -19.65 7.65 22.65
N SER A 834 -20.77 6.99 22.94
CA SER A 834 -21.84 6.85 21.96
C SER A 834 -22.16 8.25 21.41
N PRO A 835 -22.31 8.43 20.09
CA PRO A 835 -22.64 9.73 19.52
C PRO A 835 -23.84 10.32 20.27
N GLY A 836 -23.66 11.54 20.77
CA GLY A 836 -24.59 12.19 21.69
C GLY A 836 -24.57 13.71 21.52
N PRO A 837 -25.51 14.42 22.18
CA PRO A 837 -25.46 15.87 22.23
C PRO A 837 -24.12 16.32 22.82
N ALA A 838 -23.56 17.42 22.29
CA ALA A 838 -22.39 18.02 22.91
C ALA A 838 -22.74 18.43 24.36
N PRO A 839 -21.84 18.21 25.34
CA PRO A 839 -22.04 18.70 26.70
C PRO A 839 -22.26 20.21 26.69
N SER A 840 -23.07 20.73 27.61
CA SER A 840 -23.41 22.17 27.69
C SER A 840 -23.48 22.65 29.13
N GLY A 841 -23.32 23.96 29.35
CA GLY A 841 -23.37 24.58 30.66
C GLY A 841 -22.41 23.92 31.67
N VAL A 842 -22.95 23.46 32.80
CA VAL A 842 -22.17 22.88 33.91
C VAL A 842 -21.38 21.64 33.51
N GLU A 843 -21.93 20.79 32.64
CA GLU A 843 -21.27 19.56 32.18
C GLU A 843 -19.97 19.86 31.42
N LEU A 844 -19.94 20.98 30.69
CA LEU A 844 -18.78 21.38 29.92
C LEU A 844 -17.64 21.87 30.81
N PHE A 845 -17.96 22.59 31.88
CA PHE A 845 -16.98 22.97 32.91
C PHE A 845 -16.46 21.76 33.70
N GLN A 846 -17.33 20.79 34.01
CA GLN A 846 -16.93 19.53 34.65
C GLN A 846 -16.02 18.71 33.72
N LEU A 847 -16.33 18.65 32.43
CA LEU A 847 -15.48 18.01 31.44
C LEU A 847 -14.11 18.69 31.43
N GLN A 848 -14.04 20.03 31.27
CA GLN A 848 -12.79 20.76 31.28
C GLN A 848 -11.93 20.47 32.52
N ASN A 849 -12.55 20.43 33.71
CA ASN A 849 -11.85 20.18 34.97
C ASN A 849 -11.39 18.72 35.16
N SER A 850 -12.04 17.77 34.47
CA SER A 850 -11.67 16.34 34.52
C SER A 850 -10.64 15.93 33.46
N LEU A 851 -10.38 16.78 32.46
CA LEU A 851 -9.41 16.49 31.42
C LEU A 851 -7.98 16.46 31.98
N SER A 852 -7.29 15.34 31.76
CA SER A 852 -5.83 15.26 31.89
C SER A 852 -5.14 16.06 30.78
N ARG A 853 -3.84 16.33 30.95
CA ARG A 853 -3.00 17.03 29.96
C ARG A 853 -3.15 16.42 28.56
N CYS A 854 -3.28 17.26 27.53
CA CYS A 854 -3.39 16.80 26.15
C CYS A 854 -2.19 15.91 25.75
N PRO A 855 -2.41 14.70 25.17
CA PRO A 855 -1.34 13.85 24.67
C PRO A 855 -0.46 14.57 23.65
N GLU A 856 0.85 14.32 23.67
CA GLU A 856 1.81 15.08 22.87
C GLU A 856 1.48 15.08 21.37
N ARG A 857 1.13 13.91 20.81
CA ARG A 857 0.83 13.79 19.37
C ARG A 857 -0.49 14.43 18.97
N LEU A 858 -1.46 14.51 19.89
CA LEU A 858 -2.71 15.21 19.64
C LEU A 858 -2.47 16.73 19.71
N MET A 859 -1.72 17.20 20.70
CA MET A 859 -1.31 18.61 20.79
C MET A 859 -0.50 19.04 19.56
N GLN A 860 0.39 18.16 19.07
CA GLN A 860 1.11 18.36 17.81
C GLN A 860 0.17 18.53 16.63
N ALA A 861 -0.84 17.67 16.50
CA ALA A 861 -1.81 17.78 15.41
C ALA A 861 -2.63 19.08 15.48
N ILE A 862 -3.00 19.55 16.67
CA ILE A 862 -3.69 20.83 16.91
C ILE A 862 -2.79 22.01 16.49
N PHE A 863 -1.55 22.01 16.98
CA PHE A 863 -0.57 23.05 16.64
C PHE A 863 -0.29 23.09 15.13
N ASP A 864 -0.07 21.93 14.52
CA ASP A 864 0.18 21.79 13.09
C ASP A 864 -1.01 22.25 12.25
N ALA A 865 -2.25 22.01 12.71
CA ALA A 865 -3.45 22.50 12.04
C ALA A 865 -3.54 24.04 12.02
N LEU A 866 -3.03 24.70 13.07
CA LEU A 866 -3.02 26.16 13.21
C LEU A 866 -1.80 26.84 12.56
N LYS A 867 -0.72 26.09 12.29
CA LYS A 867 0.54 26.62 11.72
C LYS A 867 0.73 26.31 10.24
N HIS A 868 0.29 25.15 9.74
CA HIS A 868 0.57 24.74 8.36
C HIS A 868 -0.20 25.58 7.33
N THR A 869 0.49 26.53 6.67
CA THR A 869 0.02 27.15 5.43
C THR A 869 0.50 26.35 4.21
N ASN A 870 -0.42 26.06 3.29
CA ASN A 870 -0.11 25.36 2.04
C ASN A 870 -0.23 26.24 0.80
N MET A 871 -0.65 27.51 0.92
CA MET A 871 -0.90 28.39 -0.23
C MET A 871 -0.49 29.83 0.12
N GLY A 872 0.18 30.52 -0.82
CA GLY A 872 0.88 31.80 -0.64
C GLY A 872 0.05 33.04 -0.29
N LEU A 873 -1.16 32.87 0.23
CA LEU A 873 -1.91 33.89 0.98
C LEU A 873 -1.65 33.64 2.48
N ASP A 874 -0.41 33.91 2.90
CA ASP A 874 0.14 33.54 4.22
C ASP A 874 -0.39 34.39 5.39
N LEU A 875 -1.69 34.33 5.66
CA LEU A 875 -2.28 34.82 6.91
C LEU A 875 -3.26 33.83 7.55
N GLU A 876 -3.66 32.75 6.87
CA GLU A 876 -4.68 31.81 7.36
C GLU A 876 -4.25 30.34 7.14
N ALA A 877 -3.99 29.61 8.23
CA ALA A 877 -3.67 28.17 8.18
C ALA A 877 -4.92 27.29 8.04
N LEU A 878 -6.07 27.79 8.50
CA LEU A 878 -7.38 27.18 8.32
C LEU A 878 -8.17 28.08 7.37
N ALA A 879 -8.33 27.66 6.11
CA ALA A 879 -9.07 28.44 5.09
C ALA A 879 -10.54 28.74 5.47
N ILE A 880 -11.05 28.10 6.53
CA ILE A 880 -12.44 28.18 7.00
C ILE A 880 -12.59 28.88 8.36
N ALA A 881 -11.49 29.27 9.03
CA ALA A 881 -11.54 29.84 10.37
C ALA A 881 -10.38 30.82 10.63
N THR A 882 -10.68 31.92 11.32
CA THR A 882 -9.70 32.97 11.62
C THR A 882 -9.61 33.21 13.12
N ILE A 883 -8.39 33.43 13.62
CA ILE A 883 -8.18 33.86 15.00
C ILE A 883 -8.61 35.32 15.14
N ALA A 884 -9.40 35.59 16.19
CA ALA A 884 -9.91 36.91 16.51
C ALA A 884 -9.73 37.21 18.00
N GLU A 885 -9.75 38.49 18.32
CA GLU A 885 -9.72 39.02 19.67
C GLU A 885 -11.03 38.75 20.44
N SER A 886 -10.98 38.76 21.77
CA SER A 886 -12.19 38.70 22.59
C SER A 886 -12.92 40.05 22.61
N PRO A 887 -14.25 40.08 22.87
CA PRO A 887 -15.02 41.33 22.92
C PRO A 887 -14.44 42.40 23.87
N ALA A 888 -13.85 41.95 24.99
CA ALA A 888 -13.20 42.83 25.95
C ALA A 888 -11.96 43.53 25.38
N GLN A 889 -11.21 42.85 24.52
CA GLN A 889 -10.04 43.44 23.86
C GLN A 889 -10.44 44.26 22.64
N SER A 890 -11.52 43.92 21.93
CA SER A 890 -12.08 44.74 20.84
C SER A 890 -12.31 46.18 21.33
N ALA A 891 -12.96 46.36 22.49
CA ALA A 891 -13.22 47.68 23.07
C ALA A 891 -11.94 48.50 23.39
N LYS A 892 -10.81 47.84 23.63
CA LYS A 892 -9.51 48.50 23.83
C LYS A 892 -8.82 48.84 22.51
N ILE A 893 -8.95 47.99 21.50
CA ILE A 893 -8.41 48.21 20.15
C ILE A 893 -9.08 49.41 19.49
N LEU A 894 -10.39 49.60 19.67
CA LEU A 894 -11.11 50.75 19.11
C LEU A 894 -10.59 52.11 19.63
N LYS A 895 -10.02 52.13 20.85
CA LYS A 895 -9.40 53.31 21.47
C LYS A 895 -7.99 53.62 20.92
N LEU A 896 -7.42 52.76 20.08
CA LEU A 896 -6.14 53.02 19.44
C LEU A 896 -6.25 54.15 18.41
N PRO A 897 -5.17 54.92 18.18
CA PRO A 897 -5.16 56.00 17.21
C PRO A 897 -5.33 55.47 15.78
N ASN A 898 -5.96 56.26 14.91
CA ASN A 898 -6.18 55.90 13.51
C ASN A 898 -4.86 55.69 12.76
N LEU A 899 -4.83 54.71 11.84
CA LEU A 899 -3.72 54.53 10.90
C LEU A 899 -4.09 55.17 9.56
N PRO A 900 -3.41 56.25 9.14
CA PRO A 900 -3.76 56.98 7.92
C PRO A 900 -3.84 56.08 6.69
N GLY A 901 -4.96 56.16 5.96
CA GLY A 901 -5.19 55.43 4.71
C GLY A 901 -5.48 53.93 4.85
N ILE A 902 -5.59 53.39 6.08
CA ILE A 902 -5.78 51.94 6.31
C ILE A 902 -6.79 51.65 7.42
N ALA A 903 -6.64 52.24 8.61
CA ALA A 903 -7.49 51.95 9.78
C ALA A 903 -8.08 53.23 10.36
N GLU A 904 -9.01 53.81 9.62
CA GLU A 904 -9.73 55.05 10.00
C GLU A 904 -11.14 54.75 10.53
N SER A 905 -11.68 53.56 10.27
CA SER A 905 -12.93 53.05 10.85
C SER A 905 -12.66 52.01 11.94
N ASP A 906 -13.62 51.83 12.84
CA ASP A 906 -13.57 50.82 13.90
C ASP A 906 -13.37 49.40 13.36
N GLU A 907 -14.07 49.06 12.27
CA GLU A 907 -13.94 47.76 11.60
C GLU A 907 -12.53 47.56 11.02
N ALA A 908 -11.98 48.59 10.38
CA ALA A 908 -10.64 48.52 9.82
C ALA A 908 -9.56 48.42 10.90
N LYS A 909 -9.77 49.02 12.09
CA LYS A 909 -8.87 48.86 13.23
C LYS A 909 -8.82 47.40 13.72
N LEU A 910 -9.99 46.77 13.85
CA LEU A 910 -10.08 45.35 14.21
C LEU A 910 -9.44 44.47 13.13
N ALA A 911 -9.65 44.77 11.85
CA ALA A 911 -9.04 44.04 10.74
C ALA A 911 -7.50 44.08 10.78
N VAL A 912 -6.91 45.25 11.04
CA VAL A 912 -5.44 45.39 11.20
C VAL A 912 -4.94 44.62 12.42
N CYS A 913 -5.66 44.65 13.54
CA CYS A 913 -5.30 43.85 14.72
C CYS A 913 -5.36 42.35 14.45
N ARG A 914 -6.41 41.88 13.76
CA ARG A 914 -6.55 40.46 13.37
C ARG A 914 -5.45 40.04 12.40
N ALA A 915 -5.07 40.89 11.45
CA ALA A 915 -3.93 40.63 10.56
C ALA A 915 -2.61 40.52 11.34
N TRP A 916 -2.44 41.31 12.40
CA TRP A 916 -1.30 41.18 13.31
C TRP A 916 -1.34 39.88 14.12
N LEU A 917 -2.48 39.51 14.71
CA LEU A 917 -2.66 38.22 15.41
C LEU A 917 -2.35 37.02 14.50
N ARG A 918 -2.71 37.11 13.22
CA ARG A 918 -2.38 36.10 12.20
C ARG A 918 -0.89 36.01 11.89
N CYS A 919 -0.09 37.04 12.16
CA CYS A 919 1.37 36.91 12.03
C CYS A 919 1.94 35.95 13.10
N TRP A 920 1.30 35.86 14.27
CA TRP A 920 1.74 34.98 15.36
C TRP A 920 1.44 33.50 15.12
N THR A 921 0.47 33.13 14.29
CA THR A 921 0.22 31.70 13.96
C THR A 921 1.37 31.07 13.19
N LEU A 922 2.16 31.87 12.48
CA LEU A 922 3.25 31.42 11.62
C LEU A 922 4.60 31.42 12.36
N ASP A 923 5.07 32.61 12.71
CA ASP A 923 6.36 32.85 13.34
C ASP A 923 6.29 34.24 14.01
N PRO A 924 6.51 34.36 15.34
CA PRO A 924 7.19 33.43 16.26
C PRO A 924 6.40 32.23 16.79
N GLY A 925 5.11 32.08 16.47
CA GLY A 925 4.26 30.97 16.91
C GLY A 925 3.33 31.29 18.09
N ILE A 926 2.36 30.42 18.34
CA ILE A 926 1.43 30.52 19.47
C ILE A 926 1.75 29.45 20.51
N TRP A 927 1.72 29.85 21.78
CA TRP A 927 1.94 28.97 22.91
C TRP A 927 0.62 28.41 23.47
N PHE A 928 0.65 27.15 23.90
CA PHE A 928 -0.43 26.50 24.64
C PHE A 928 0.11 25.98 25.97
N SER A 929 -0.72 26.00 27.02
CA SER A 929 -0.34 25.52 28.36
C SER A 929 0.12 24.06 28.38
N ASP A 930 -0.38 23.22 27.47
CA ASP A 930 -0.06 21.80 27.41
C ASP A 930 1.23 21.48 26.64
N MET A 931 1.87 22.47 25.99
CA MET A 931 3.12 22.27 25.25
C MET A 931 4.27 21.83 26.17
N LYS A 932 5.16 20.98 25.66
CA LYS A 932 6.37 20.54 26.38
C LYS A 932 7.45 21.63 26.34
N ASP A 933 8.30 21.67 27.35
CA ASP A 933 9.38 22.66 27.42
C ASP A 933 10.36 22.56 26.24
N SER A 934 10.53 21.36 25.67
CA SER A 934 11.36 21.15 24.48
C SER A 934 10.86 21.84 23.21
N TRP A 935 9.62 22.36 23.21
CA TRP A 935 9.04 23.08 22.08
C TRP A 935 9.41 24.57 22.08
N TRP A 936 9.92 25.10 23.20
CA TRP A 936 10.50 26.44 23.26
C TRP A 936 11.76 26.51 22.40
N GLN A 937 11.94 27.63 21.70
CA GLN A 937 13.07 27.89 20.79
C GLN A 937 13.17 26.90 19.61
N THR A 938 12.23 25.96 19.49
CA THR A 938 12.15 25.01 18.38
C THR A 938 10.85 25.19 17.58
N LYS A 939 9.73 25.51 18.24
CA LYS A 939 8.42 25.72 17.61
C LYS A 939 7.75 27.04 17.96
N VAL A 940 8.07 27.58 19.14
CA VAL A 940 7.62 28.90 19.64
C VAL A 940 8.85 29.69 20.05
N ASP A 941 8.97 30.92 19.58
CA ASP A 941 10.14 31.78 19.78
C ASP A 941 9.82 33.13 20.44
N SER A 942 10.85 33.80 20.97
CA SER A 942 10.72 35.17 21.43
C SER A 942 10.78 36.15 20.25
N HIS A 943 9.96 37.20 20.25
CA HIS A 943 9.98 38.21 19.18
C HIS A 943 10.10 39.63 19.73
N LYS A 944 11.12 40.36 19.25
CA LYS A 944 11.42 41.76 19.64
C LYS A 944 11.31 42.76 18.47
N GLY A 945 10.81 42.32 17.30
CA GLY A 945 10.78 43.09 16.04
C GLY A 945 9.42 43.71 15.69
N GLY A 946 9.34 44.33 14.50
CA GLY A 946 8.15 45.06 14.03
C GLY A 946 7.15 44.28 13.17
N PHE A 947 7.25 42.94 13.10
CA PHE A 947 6.44 42.07 12.24
C PHE A 947 6.52 42.47 10.76
N THR A 948 7.60 42.10 10.07
CA THR A 948 7.84 42.49 8.65
C THR A 948 6.70 42.09 7.71
N ALA A 949 5.98 40.99 8.00
CA ALA A 949 4.79 40.57 7.26
C ALA A 949 3.67 41.64 7.27
N MET A 950 3.57 42.46 8.32
CA MET A 950 2.60 43.55 8.41
C MET A 950 2.86 44.65 7.39
N ASN A 951 4.03 44.73 6.76
CA ASN A 951 4.31 45.70 5.70
C ASN A 951 3.44 45.49 4.45
N ARG A 952 2.86 44.29 4.27
CA ARG A 952 1.87 44.01 3.21
C ARG A 952 0.51 44.65 3.47
N VAL A 953 0.15 44.78 4.75
CA VAL A 953 -1.09 45.41 5.20
C VAL A 953 -0.86 46.92 5.35
N LEU A 954 0.30 47.31 5.89
CA LEU A 954 0.73 48.67 6.15
C LEU A 954 1.45 49.28 4.93
N VAL A 955 0.68 49.75 3.95
CA VAL A 955 1.18 50.23 2.65
C VAL A 955 1.94 51.57 2.76
N GLY A 956 1.57 52.45 3.69
CA GLY A 956 2.16 53.79 3.84
C GLY A 956 3.25 53.92 4.94
N PRO A 957 4.31 54.73 4.74
CA PRO A 957 5.38 54.93 5.74
C PRO A 957 4.88 55.57 7.04
N GLN A 958 3.87 56.43 6.97
CA GLN A 958 3.25 57.05 8.15
C GLN A 958 2.45 56.03 8.98
N ALA A 959 1.65 55.18 8.33
CA ALA A 959 0.94 54.09 8.99
C ALA A 959 1.89 53.09 9.68
N ARG A 960 3.02 52.74 9.02
CA ARG A 960 4.07 51.90 9.63
C ARG A 960 4.68 52.53 10.89
N SER A 961 4.94 53.84 10.86
CA SER A 961 5.49 54.56 12.01
C SER A 961 4.50 54.60 13.19
N VAL A 962 3.23 54.93 12.94
CA VAL A 962 2.19 54.98 13.98
C VAL A 962 1.96 53.58 14.56
N PHE A 963 1.86 52.55 13.72
CA PHE A 963 1.72 51.17 14.17
C PHE A 963 2.89 50.75 15.07
N LYS A 964 4.14 51.00 14.64
CA LYS A 964 5.34 50.63 15.42
C LYS A 964 5.45 51.35 16.76
N LYS A 965 5.09 52.63 16.83
CA LYS A 965 5.26 53.46 18.04
C LYS A 965 4.10 53.34 19.03
N GLN A 966 2.86 53.19 18.54
CA GLN A 966 1.66 53.34 19.36
C GLN A 966 0.82 52.06 19.42
N TRP A 967 0.69 51.30 18.34
CA TRP A 967 -0.09 50.05 18.35
C TRP A 967 0.71 48.89 18.91
N LEU A 968 1.92 48.68 18.39
CA LEU A 968 2.72 47.49 18.69
C LEU A 968 3.01 47.28 20.19
N PRO A 969 3.43 48.30 20.98
CA PRO A 969 3.64 48.12 22.41
C PRO A 969 2.36 47.73 23.15
N THR A 970 1.23 48.34 22.77
CA THR A 970 -0.08 48.07 23.36
C THR A 970 -0.59 46.68 23.01
N LEU A 971 -0.48 46.27 21.75
CA LEU A 971 -0.87 44.93 21.29
C LEU A 971 0.00 43.83 21.92
N MET A 972 1.32 44.05 22.02
CA MET A 972 2.21 43.13 22.72
C MET A 972 1.81 42.99 24.19
N GLY A 973 1.55 44.09 24.90
CA GLY A 973 1.10 44.03 26.29
C GLY A 973 -0.29 43.39 26.50
N MET A 974 -1.14 43.35 25.46
CA MET A 974 -2.48 42.77 25.55
C MET A 974 -2.52 41.26 25.27
N PHE A 975 -1.68 40.77 24.35
CA PHE A 975 -1.82 39.44 23.76
C PHE A 975 -0.59 38.55 23.94
N THR A 976 0.48 39.02 24.60
CA THR A 976 1.73 38.26 24.76
C THR A 976 2.18 38.21 26.21
N GLU A 977 2.94 37.17 26.56
CA GLU A 977 3.58 37.01 27.87
C GLU A 977 5.10 37.17 27.74
N PRO A 978 5.78 37.77 28.72
CA PRO A 978 7.23 37.86 28.71
C PRO A 978 7.84 36.46 28.91
N MET A 979 8.75 36.05 28.03
CA MET A 979 9.59 34.87 28.29
C MET A 979 10.57 35.19 29.42
N THR A 980 10.43 34.50 30.55
CA THR A 980 11.40 34.47 31.66
C THR A 980 12.37 33.31 31.52
#